data_AF-A0A848XS15-F1
#
_entry.id   AF-A0A848XS15-F1
#
_cell.length_a   1.000
_cell.length_b   1.000
_cell.length_c   1.000
_cell.angle_alpha   90.00
_cell.angle_beta   90.00
_cell.angle_gamma   90.00
#
_symmetry.space_group_name_H-M   'P 1'
#
loop_
_entity.id
_entity.type
_entity.pdbx_description
1 polymer ?
#
loop_
_entity_poly.entity_id
_entity_poly.type
_entity_poly.pdbx_seq_one_letter_code
_entity_poly.pdbx_strand_id
1 'polypeptide(L)'
;MSELMGVWARARFGRRALAGAMLGLFVSVGLVSAQEGAPGYRVQVGAQDSRAGADALQDRVSGELGAIHDVYVVEAGGLFKVRVGDFVTRAEAGSLLAQVREMGYSDAWVAADQVRLGTAAGGGGAPEPEAAPQVEPAAPAVTEAPVIQPTPAPAQPRTNPVQAPERAPAEEASRSEADPPPEVEVFPAPRPEAAQPEERIEAPSTPEARAWPRVDDGAIRLDGRPTESAWDAAGSGWAKRPSSASGAAPGTSVQFAYDASAFYVATQVTHTRRGALADAADQAPSDQERVVVTIRRNGDVASSFGVTLSGVRIRYDDAWNREGAADWQAKTSATGDEWSSEIRIPYEVLGVDGDEAEAAWEVAVRWEDPKGAPSASHQQLPMEEFAQVFSFGGDGSIRLAVAPFYQASTAVATASPSWDTPASRVGGRIEVDAGESLRARAEIQPDYLDVRPDPAIVNLSPYETRFTEHRPFFRGLDNDQNAWAPGWGPSLFYSRRVGAVPGSSVLASGVESLQPSDLLGVAHIEGQQDRVSYRALGSLTRSSSITLPGGGGAPVTLDVSPQTFLGAARVQHHVSEGASVGASLTGVHRNMAATDPLASVLTEQAFAGQLDVAFHISEAASVQAFVGLSHLNGSASALQAIQTSSAHYLQRPDMDYADLDPVATSLTGFSGGVHTRIESGDIRFTSRAVAMNPNYNIQDAGFMRSADRIFGDAWIGWGREAGQASPFPGGVDVGAVTDWTFGGVHLRTSPTARANVGSGPWEARAAFRYDLEGLSAELTRGGPLMATPAGWQASLDASRKHASGEFGITGGYASDALDGTMIQGAVRASGSVAPGLDLWIEPGYRSVDDPRQYVMAEVGGPVATFGNRYVFAALEHRELFTRVGLGLQLRYGLSLEGYVEPFASSGAFAGFGELTAAQANDLLVYGTNGTTITSQPGGEQLVDAGGSQFTIPALDFAVRSFRSQVALGWVPLQSAKVTLAWLQGRASLTNQYEAP
;
A
#
# COMPACT_ATOMS: atom_id res chain seq x y z
N MET A 1 10.55 -13.93 28.75
CA MET A 1 10.22 -14.78 27.58
C MET A 1 10.25 -16.29 27.90
N SER A 2 11.14 -16.79 28.76
CA SER A 2 11.26 -18.24 29.09
C SER A 2 10.10 -18.82 29.94
N GLU A 3 9.49 -18.06 30.84
CA GLU A 3 8.34 -18.56 31.64
C GLU A 3 6.98 -18.48 30.92
N LEU A 4 6.85 -17.63 29.89
CA LEU A 4 5.65 -17.51 29.06
C LEU A 4 5.57 -18.59 27.97
N MET A 5 6.70 -19.13 27.51
CA MET A 5 6.73 -20.24 26.54
C MET A 5 6.45 -21.62 27.17
N GLY A 6 6.69 -21.80 28.47
CA GLY A 6 6.47 -23.08 29.17
C GLY A 6 5.00 -23.46 29.37
N VAL A 7 4.09 -22.48 29.36
CA VAL A 7 2.65 -22.69 29.62
C VAL A 7 1.89 -23.06 28.34
N TRP A 8 2.38 -22.66 27.16
CA TRP A 8 1.74 -22.97 25.87
C TRP A 8 2.04 -24.40 25.35
N ALA A 9 3.14 -25.01 25.77
CA ALA A 9 3.59 -26.31 25.25
C ALA A 9 2.80 -27.55 25.77
N ARG A 10 1.81 -27.38 26.66
CA ARG A 10 1.05 -28.51 27.24
C ARG A 10 -0.47 -28.45 27.09
N ALA A 11 -1.03 -27.46 26.39
CA ALA A 11 -2.47 -27.33 26.25
C ALA A 11 -2.99 -27.96 24.95
N ARG A 12 -3.58 -29.17 25.04
CA ARG A 12 -4.48 -29.71 24.00
C ARG A 12 -5.78 -28.92 24.04
N PHE A 13 -5.88 -27.86 23.24
CA PHE A 13 -7.13 -27.10 23.14
C PHE A 13 -8.13 -27.80 22.21
N GLY A 14 -9.24 -28.27 22.79
CA GLY A 14 -10.41 -28.75 22.05
C GLY A 14 -11.26 -27.60 21.51
N ARG A 15 -11.94 -27.89 20.39
CA ARG A 15 -12.72 -26.99 19.51
C ARG A 15 -13.73 -26.01 20.16
N ARG A 16 -14.01 -26.10 21.46
CA ARG A 16 -14.98 -25.21 22.15
C ARG A 16 -14.33 -24.00 22.84
N ALA A 17 -13.01 -24.01 23.07
CA ALA A 17 -12.34 -22.92 23.77
C ALA A 17 -12.08 -21.68 22.89
N LEU A 18 -11.87 -21.85 21.58
CA LEU A 18 -11.62 -20.72 20.65
C LEU A 18 -12.89 -19.87 20.39
N ALA A 19 -14.07 -20.50 20.34
CA ALA A 19 -15.33 -19.77 20.22
C ALA A 19 -15.65 -18.97 21.49
N GLY A 20 -15.30 -19.51 22.67
CA GLY A 20 -15.45 -18.79 23.94
C GLY A 20 -14.46 -17.64 24.12
N ALA A 21 -13.24 -17.77 23.61
CA ALA A 21 -12.23 -16.71 23.66
C ALA A 21 -12.50 -15.57 22.67
N MET A 22 -13.09 -15.86 21.49
CA MET A 22 -13.52 -14.82 20.54
C MET A 22 -14.84 -14.15 20.94
N LEU A 23 -15.82 -14.86 21.52
CA LEU A 23 -17.03 -14.22 22.05
C LEU A 23 -16.77 -13.43 23.35
N GLY A 24 -15.75 -13.82 24.12
CA GLY A 24 -15.31 -13.10 25.32
C GLY A 24 -14.76 -11.70 25.03
N LEU A 25 -14.35 -11.42 23.78
CA LEU A 25 -13.98 -10.07 23.35
C LEU A 25 -15.18 -9.22 22.88
N PHE A 26 -16.34 -9.82 22.62
CA PHE A 26 -17.53 -9.11 22.09
C PHE A 26 -18.60 -8.77 23.14
N VAL A 27 -18.45 -9.20 24.41
CA VAL A 27 -19.42 -8.89 25.49
C VAL A 27 -18.84 -7.93 26.56
N SER A 28 -17.70 -7.30 26.31
CA SER A 28 -17.17 -6.21 27.15
C SER A 28 -17.31 -4.82 26.52
N VAL A 29 -18.36 -4.62 25.71
CA VAL A 29 -18.92 -3.29 25.43
C VAL A 29 -19.91 -2.97 26.56
N GLY A 30 -19.38 -2.79 27.76
CA GLY A 30 -20.08 -2.15 28.87
C GLY A 30 -19.38 -0.83 29.14
N LEU A 31 -20.09 0.28 28.95
CA LEU A 31 -19.61 1.64 29.24
C LEU A 31 -18.92 1.67 30.62
N VAL A 32 -17.59 1.82 30.62
CA VAL A 32 -16.86 2.45 31.73
C VAL A 32 -15.92 3.45 31.09
N SER A 33 -16.42 4.68 30.95
CA SER A 33 -15.61 5.85 30.69
C SER A 33 -14.72 6.13 31.91
N ALA A 34 -13.52 5.58 31.93
CA ALA A 34 -12.43 6.15 32.70
C ALA A 34 -11.80 7.27 31.85
N GLN A 35 -12.41 8.46 31.87
CA GLN A 35 -11.74 9.66 31.39
C GLN A 35 -10.68 10.05 32.43
N GLU A 36 -9.41 10.14 32.01
CA GLU A 36 -8.35 10.78 32.81
C GLU A 36 -8.75 12.25 33.03
N GLY A 37 -8.75 12.68 34.29
CA GLY A 37 -9.12 14.06 34.66
C GLY A 37 -7.95 15.03 34.47
N ALA A 38 -8.27 16.30 34.23
CA ALA A 38 -7.31 17.40 34.20
C ALA A 38 -7.24 18.09 35.58
N PRO A 39 -6.11 18.71 35.98
CA PRO A 39 -6.02 19.43 37.24
C PRO A 39 -7.00 20.60 37.25
N GLY A 40 -7.85 20.66 38.28
CA GLY A 40 -8.86 21.69 38.45
C GLY A 40 -9.41 21.74 39.88
N TYR A 41 -10.63 22.24 40.02
CA TYR A 41 -11.26 22.50 41.32
C TYR A 41 -12.69 22.00 41.36
N ARG A 42 -13.08 21.45 42.52
CA ARG A 42 -14.48 21.12 42.85
C ARG A 42 -14.87 21.73 44.19
N VAL A 43 -16.17 21.90 44.42
CA VAL A 43 -16.68 22.32 45.73
C VAL A 43 -17.00 21.08 46.57
N GLN A 44 -16.27 20.86 47.67
CA GLN A 44 -16.57 19.77 48.59
C GLN A 44 -17.65 20.20 49.59
N VAL A 45 -18.75 19.45 49.67
CA VAL A 45 -19.94 19.81 50.45
C VAL A 45 -20.11 18.99 51.73
N GLY A 46 -19.41 17.86 51.83
CA GLY A 46 -19.37 17.05 53.05
C GLY A 46 -18.44 15.85 52.92
N ALA A 47 -18.16 15.20 54.04
CA ALA A 47 -17.43 13.93 54.10
C ALA A 47 -18.17 12.97 55.03
N GLN A 48 -18.28 11.71 54.63
CA GLN A 48 -19.01 10.66 55.34
C GLN A 48 -18.05 9.50 55.67
N ASP A 49 -18.28 8.85 56.80
CA ASP A 49 -17.50 7.68 57.25
C ASP A 49 -17.94 6.36 56.57
N SER A 50 -19.04 6.39 55.83
CA SER A 50 -19.59 5.25 55.12
C SER A 50 -20.06 5.63 53.71
N ARG A 51 -19.91 4.69 52.77
CA ARG A 51 -20.30 4.89 51.38
C ARG A 51 -21.79 5.19 51.23
N ALA A 52 -22.63 4.46 51.97
CA ALA A 52 -24.08 4.67 51.96
C ALA A 52 -24.48 6.08 52.45
N GLY A 53 -23.76 6.64 53.43
CA GLY A 53 -23.98 8.01 53.88
C GLY A 53 -23.57 9.04 52.81
N ALA A 54 -22.50 8.77 52.06
CA ALA A 54 -22.03 9.64 50.98
C ALA A 54 -22.97 9.62 49.78
N ASP A 55 -23.48 8.44 49.40
CA ASP A 55 -24.43 8.31 48.30
C ASP A 55 -25.76 9.03 48.65
N ALA A 56 -26.24 8.91 49.90
CA ALA A 56 -27.43 9.65 50.35
C ALA A 56 -27.22 11.18 50.36
N LEU A 57 -26.02 11.65 50.68
CA LEU A 57 -25.66 13.07 50.61
C LEU A 57 -25.52 13.53 49.14
N GLN A 58 -24.94 12.71 48.28
CA GLN A 58 -24.85 12.96 46.83
C GLN A 58 -26.24 13.11 46.21
N ASP A 59 -27.18 12.22 46.52
CA ASP A 59 -28.55 12.27 45.99
C ASP A 59 -29.27 13.55 46.42
N ARG A 60 -29.14 13.95 47.69
CA ARG A 60 -29.73 15.19 48.19
C ARG A 60 -29.16 16.42 47.48
N VAL A 61 -27.83 16.51 47.39
CA VAL A 61 -27.13 17.64 46.77
C VAL A 61 -27.44 17.72 45.26
N SER A 62 -27.51 16.58 44.58
CA SER A 62 -27.87 16.50 43.16
C SER A 62 -29.32 16.95 42.92
N GLY A 63 -30.24 16.59 43.84
CA GLY A 63 -31.63 17.03 43.80
C GLY A 63 -31.81 18.53 44.02
N GLU A 64 -30.97 19.15 44.86
CA GLU A 64 -31.03 20.59 45.18
C GLU A 64 -30.36 21.47 44.11
N LEU A 65 -29.29 20.99 43.46
CA LEU A 65 -28.53 21.73 42.44
C LEU A 65 -29.02 21.54 40.99
N GLY A 66 -29.83 20.50 40.74
CA GLY A 66 -30.30 20.16 39.41
C GLY A 66 -29.20 19.63 38.47
N ALA A 67 -29.57 19.22 37.26
CA ALA A 67 -28.67 18.57 36.28
C ALA A 67 -27.58 19.48 35.68
N ILE A 68 -27.36 20.67 36.25
CA ILE A 68 -26.41 21.67 35.77
C ILE A 68 -24.99 21.37 36.28
N HIS A 69 -24.87 20.72 37.44
CA HIS A 69 -23.59 20.37 38.04
C HIS A 69 -23.54 18.90 38.42
N ASP A 70 -22.51 18.20 37.95
CA ASP A 70 -22.23 16.83 38.36
C ASP A 70 -21.79 16.77 39.83
N VAL A 71 -22.27 15.77 40.56
CA VAL A 71 -21.89 15.49 41.95
C VAL A 71 -21.13 14.17 42.00
N TYR A 72 -19.97 14.17 42.66
CA TYR A 72 -19.04 13.05 42.75
C TYR A 72 -18.83 12.62 44.20
N VAL A 73 -18.63 11.31 44.41
CA VAL A 73 -18.17 10.75 45.68
C VAL A 73 -16.73 10.29 45.50
N VAL A 74 -15.80 10.93 46.21
CA VAL A 74 -14.36 10.67 46.15
C VAL A 74 -13.89 10.07 47.47
N GLU A 75 -13.30 8.88 47.42
CA GLU A 75 -12.71 8.24 48.60
C GLU A 75 -11.29 8.78 48.83
N ALA A 76 -11.04 9.41 49.97
CA ALA A 76 -9.72 9.92 50.30
C ALA A 76 -9.51 10.00 51.82
N GLY A 77 -8.49 9.29 52.32
CA GLY A 77 -8.12 9.30 53.74
C GLY A 77 -9.12 8.56 54.64
N GLY A 78 -9.76 7.49 54.13
CA GLY A 78 -10.73 6.67 54.88
C GLY A 78 -12.12 7.30 55.04
N LEU A 79 -12.40 8.40 54.33
CA LEU A 79 -13.70 9.07 54.27
C LEU A 79 -14.17 9.21 52.83
N PHE A 80 -15.49 9.20 52.64
CA PHE A 80 -16.16 9.43 51.36
C PHE A 80 -16.58 10.90 51.26
N LYS A 81 -15.87 11.67 50.43
CA LYS A 81 -16.06 13.11 50.26
C LYS A 81 -17.01 13.37 49.09
N VAL A 82 -18.08 14.12 49.33
CA VAL A 82 -19.03 14.53 48.29
C VAL A 82 -18.59 15.88 47.71
N ARG A 83 -18.37 15.94 46.40
CA ARG A 83 -17.82 17.09 45.67
C ARG A 83 -18.69 17.44 44.46
N VAL A 84 -18.80 18.72 44.12
CA VAL A 84 -19.70 19.20 43.08
C VAL A 84 -18.99 20.07 42.06
N GLY A 85 -19.35 19.86 40.80
CA GLY A 85 -18.90 20.60 39.63
C GLY A 85 -17.48 20.22 39.19
N ASP A 86 -17.11 20.72 38.03
CA ASP A 86 -15.79 20.56 37.41
C ASP A 86 -15.35 21.94 36.91
N PHE A 87 -14.39 22.56 37.60
CA PHE A 87 -13.97 23.94 37.32
C PHE A 87 -12.48 24.01 37.01
N VAL A 88 -12.13 24.77 35.97
CA VAL A 88 -10.73 24.98 35.57
C VAL A 88 -10.05 25.92 36.57
N THR A 89 -10.76 26.94 37.04
CA THR A 89 -10.21 27.95 37.97
C THR A 89 -10.88 27.92 39.33
N ARG A 90 -10.11 28.28 40.37
CA ARG A 90 -10.62 28.41 41.75
C ARG A 90 -11.72 29.48 41.87
N ALA A 91 -11.71 30.49 41.00
CA ALA A 91 -12.69 31.57 40.99
C ALA A 91 -14.07 31.09 40.51
N GLU A 92 -14.11 30.24 39.48
CA GLU A 92 -15.35 29.62 39.00
C GLU A 92 -15.96 28.71 40.07
N ALA A 93 -15.15 27.85 40.70
CA ALA A 93 -15.59 27.02 41.83
C ALA A 93 -16.04 27.87 43.04
N GLY A 94 -15.45 29.05 43.23
CA GLY A 94 -15.84 30.01 44.26
C GLY A 94 -17.25 30.56 44.07
N SER A 95 -17.70 30.70 42.82
CA SER A 95 -19.05 31.17 42.50
C SER A 95 -20.10 30.11 42.88
N LEU A 96 -19.84 28.83 42.58
CA LEU A 96 -20.70 27.73 43.04
C LEU A 96 -20.67 27.58 44.57
N LEU A 97 -19.50 27.76 45.20
CA LEU A 97 -19.37 27.66 46.66
C LEU A 97 -20.29 28.64 47.41
N ALA A 98 -20.45 29.87 46.90
CA ALA A 98 -21.37 30.84 47.49
C ALA A 98 -22.82 30.34 47.47
N GLN A 99 -23.25 29.82 46.33
CA GLN A 99 -24.59 29.26 46.15
C GLN A 99 -24.83 28.04 47.06
N VAL A 100 -23.87 27.11 47.11
CA VAL A 100 -23.93 25.89 47.93
C VAL A 100 -24.02 26.20 49.43
N ARG A 101 -23.35 27.25 49.90
CA ARG A 101 -23.46 27.69 51.29
C ARG A 101 -24.83 28.29 51.62
N GLU A 102 -25.45 29.02 50.69
CA GLU A 102 -26.82 29.52 50.85
C GLU A 102 -27.85 28.40 50.92
N MET A 103 -27.57 27.24 50.31
CA MET A 103 -28.40 26.02 50.39
C MET A 103 -28.24 25.22 51.70
N GLY A 104 -27.46 25.72 52.67
CA GLY A 104 -27.33 25.11 54.00
C GLY A 104 -26.07 24.27 54.22
N TYR A 105 -25.18 24.17 53.23
CA TYR A 105 -23.86 23.51 53.37
C TYR A 105 -22.79 24.51 53.82
N SER A 106 -22.94 25.06 55.04
CA SER A 106 -22.08 26.14 55.56
C SER A 106 -20.59 25.81 55.58
N ASP A 107 -20.24 24.54 55.75
CA ASP A 107 -18.86 24.04 55.85
C ASP A 107 -18.24 23.66 54.49
N ALA A 108 -18.93 23.91 53.38
CA ALA A 108 -18.40 23.63 52.05
C ALA A 108 -17.15 24.47 51.75
N TRP A 109 -16.22 23.94 50.95
CA TRP A 109 -15.00 24.65 50.53
C TRP A 109 -14.49 24.16 49.17
N VAL A 110 -13.70 24.99 48.48
CA VAL A 110 -13.11 24.63 47.17
C VAL A 110 -11.87 23.76 47.35
N ALA A 111 -11.93 22.52 46.85
CA ALA A 111 -10.84 21.55 46.86
C ALA A 111 -10.20 21.44 45.47
N ALA A 112 -8.86 21.36 45.42
CA ALA A 112 -8.16 20.96 44.21
C ALA A 112 -8.44 19.48 43.91
N ASP A 113 -8.70 19.15 42.65
CA ASP A 113 -9.11 17.82 42.21
C ASP A 113 -8.75 17.57 40.73
N GLN A 114 -9.00 16.34 40.26
CA GLN A 114 -8.98 15.99 38.84
C GLN A 114 -10.40 16.06 38.26
N VAL A 115 -10.64 17.03 37.38
CA VAL A 115 -11.97 17.41 36.84
C VAL A 115 -12.14 16.93 35.40
N ARG A 116 -13.39 16.71 34.95
CA ARG A 116 -13.72 16.39 33.55
C ARG A 116 -14.09 17.69 32.83
N LEU A 117 -13.43 17.99 31.71
CA LEU A 117 -13.75 19.19 30.95
C LEU A 117 -14.77 18.85 29.85
N GLY A 118 -16.01 19.35 30.02
CA GLY A 118 -17.11 19.26 29.06
C GLY A 118 -17.88 20.59 29.00
N THR A 119 -18.28 20.99 27.79
CA THR A 119 -18.98 22.22 27.37
C THR A 119 -19.73 23.03 28.46
N ALA A 120 -19.27 24.26 28.71
CA ALA A 120 -19.98 25.26 29.50
C ALA A 120 -21.27 25.72 28.77
N ALA A 121 -22.40 25.68 29.48
CA ALA A 121 -23.67 26.23 29.03
C ALA A 121 -23.73 27.76 29.16
N GLY A 122 -24.13 28.42 28.07
CA GLY A 122 -24.68 29.77 27.88
C GLY A 122 -24.51 30.87 28.96
N GLY A 123 -23.87 31.97 28.58
CA GLY A 123 -23.98 33.28 29.23
C GLY A 123 -24.09 34.41 28.19
N GLY A 124 -25.15 35.20 28.27
CA GLY A 124 -25.55 36.24 27.31
C GLY A 124 -24.64 37.47 27.25
N GLY A 125 -24.75 38.19 26.13
CA GLY A 125 -23.84 39.27 25.74
C GLY A 125 -24.04 40.63 26.41
N ALA A 126 -23.04 41.48 26.17
CA ALA A 126 -23.08 42.95 26.25
C ALA A 126 -22.17 43.52 25.14
N PRO A 127 -22.49 44.70 24.57
CA PRO A 127 -21.90 45.17 23.33
C PRO A 127 -20.53 45.82 23.50
N GLU A 128 -19.76 45.69 22.42
CA GLU A 128 -18.43 46.24 22.11
C GLU A 128 -18.37 47.78 22.17
N PRO A 129 -17.27 48.39 22.67
CA PRO A 129 -16.97 49.79 22.42
C PRO A 129 -16.02 49.96 21.21
N GLU A 130 -16.56 50.64 20.20
CA GLU A 130 -15.96 51.55 19.21
C GLU A 130 -14.42 51.66 19.13
N ALA A 131 -13.90 51.40 17.92
CA ALA A 131 -12.50 51.52 17.52
C ALA A 131 -12.02 52.98 17.36
N ALA A 132 -10.73 53.20 17.63
CA ALA A 132 -9.97 54.39 17.21
C ALA A 132 -8.79 53.98 16.30
N PRO A 133 -8.37 54.84 15.33
CA PRO A 133 -7.63 54.42 14.15
C PRO A 133 -6.10 54.52 14.32
N GLN A 134 -5.34 53.64 13.66
CA GLN A 134 -3.89 53.80 13.44
C GLN A 134 -3.56 53.35 12.01
N VAL A 135 -3.30 54.29 11.08
CA VAL A 135 -2.00 54.90 10.73
C VAL A 135 -1.07 53.91 9.99
N GLU A 136 -1.01 54.13 8.67
CA GLU A 136 -0.13 53.49 7.70
C GLU A 136 1.31 54.06 7.78
N PRO A 137 2.36 53.25 7.54
CA PRO A 137 3.56 53.81 6.91
C PRO A 137 4.14 52.95 5.77
N ALA A 138 4.16 53.58 4.60
CA ALA A 138 5.22 53.70 3.58
C ALA A 138 6.33 52.63 3.44
N ALA A 139 6.45 52.15 2.20
CA ALA A 139 7.58 51.41 1.64
C ALA A 139 8.86 52.26 1.46
N PRO A 140 10.06 51.64 1.41
CA PRO A 140 11.24 52.24 0.81
C PRO A 140 11.60 51.62 -0.54
N ALA A 141 12.08 52.51 -1.41
CA ALA A 141 12.42 52.30 -2.81
C ALA A 141 13.81 51.69 -3.04
N VAL A 142 13.91 51.08 -4.22
CA VAL A 142 15.09 50.53 -4.90
C VAL A 142 16.13 51.60 -5.24
N THR A 143 17.41 51.24 -5.30
CA THR A 143 18.40 51.96 -6.12
C THR A 143 19.41 50.98 -6.72
N GLU A 144 19.39 50.85 -8.05
CA GLU A 144 20.35 50.13 -8.90
C GLU A 144 21.53 51.01 -9.33
N ALA A 145 22.67 50.36 -9.67
CA ALA A 145 23.56 50.58 -10.84
C ALA A 145 25.05 50.25 -10.50
N PRO A 146 25.97 50.01 -11.48
CA PRO A 146 25.81 49.78 -12.92
C PRO A 146 26.58 48.55 -13.50
N VAL A 147 26.22 48.28 -14.75
CA VAL A 147 26.72 47.27 -15.71
C VAL A 147 28.14 47.55 -16.23
N ILE A 148 28.93 46.49 -16.43
CA ILE A 148 30.11 46.47 -17.33
C ILE A 148 30.07 45.19 -18.19
N GLN A 149 30.07 45.35 -19.52
CA GLN A 149 30.29 44.29 -20.51
C GLN A 149 31.79 44.10 -20.81
N PRO A 150 32.18 42.92 -21.32
CA PRO A 150 32.95 42.94 -22.57
C PRO A 150 32.54 41.87 -23.60
N THR A 151 32.75 42.22 -24.87
CA THR A 151 32.47 41.51 -26.14
C THR A 151 33.65 40.58 -26.55
N PRO A 152 33.51 39.69 -27.56
CA PRO A 152 34.19 38.38 -27.70
C PRO A 152 35.33 38.33 -28.73
N ALA A 153 36.08 37.20 -28.78
CA ALA A 153 36.90 36.75 -29.92
C ALA A 153 37.35 35.26 -29.81
N PRO A 154 37.77 34.59 -30.92
CA PRO A 154 37.38 33.20 -31.26
C PRO A 154 38.52 32.16 -31.38
N ALA A 155 38.21 30.85 -31.40
CA ALA A 155 38.98 29.76 -32.08
C ALA A 155 38.30 28.37 -31.89
N GLN A 156 37.72 27.76 -32.93
CA GLN A 156 38.26 26.64 -33.76
C GLN A 156 38.16 25.22 -33.14
N PRO A 157 37.64 24.21 -33.89
CA PRO A 157 37.37 22.86 -33.41
C PRO A 157 38.62 21.95 -33.54
N ARG A 158 38.82 21.05 -32.57
CA ARG A 158 39.79 19.94 -32.70
C ARG A 158 39.05 18.62 -32.90
N THR A 159 39.17 18.09 -34.10
CA THR A 159 38.93 16.68 -34.44
C THR A 159 40.19 15.87 -34.14
N ASN A 160 40.06 14.68 -33.54
CA ASN A 160 40.55 13.44 -34.17
C ASN A 160 40.17 12.17 -33.38
N PRO A 161 40.07 11.02 -34.08
CA PRO A 161 39.42 9.80 -33.62
C PRO A 161 40.42 8.77 -33.06
N VAL A 162 39.94 7.77 -32.32
CA VAL A 162 40.73 6.57 -31.99
C VAL A 162 39.98 5.32 -32.42
N GLN A 163 40.68 4.55 -33.26
CA GLN A 163 40.28 3.30 -33.89
C GLN A 163 40.39 2.11 -32.94
N ALA A 164 39.55 1.11 -33.17
CA ALA A 164 39.71 -0.27 -32.72
C ALA A 164 40.88 -0.98 -33.42
N PRO A 165 41.39 -2.10 -32.86
CA PRO A 165 42.05 -3.11 -33.66
C PRO A 165 41.39 -4.49 -33.55
N GLU A 166 41.42 -5.17 -34.69
CA GLU A 166 40.89 -6.51 -34.96
C GLU A 166 42.05 -7.54 -35.04
N ARG A 167 41.87 -8.68 -34.35
CA ARG A 167 42.30 -10.09 -34.58
C ARG A 167 43.69 -10.54 -35.12
N ALA A 168 44.27 -11.46 -34.32
CA ALA A 168 44.83 -12.82 -34.60
C ALA A 168 46.25 -12.99 -35.23
N PRO A 169 46.91 -14.19 -35.24
CA PRO A 169 46.67 -15.52 -34.57
C PRO A 169 47.91 -16.28 -33.96
N ALA A 170 47.62 -17.42 -33.29
CA ALA A 170 48.34 -18.72 -33.16
C ALA A 170 49.69 -18.91 -32.42
N GLU A 171 49.77 -19.94 -31.52
CA GLU A 171 50.73 -21.06 -31.57
C GLU A 171 50.44 -22.21 -30.57
N GLU A 172 51.01 -23.39 -30.85
CA GLU A 172 50.67 -24.77 -30.46
C GLU A 172 51.69 -25.43 -29.48
N ALA A 173 51.40 -26.67 -29.07
CA ALA A 173 52.24 -27.72 -28.42
C ALA A 173 52.23 -27.82 -26.87
N SER A 174 52.24 -28.98 -26.19
CA SER A 174 52.68 -30.35 -26.52
C SER A 174 52.07 -31.45 -25.61
N ARG A 175 52.06 -32.70 -26.11
CA ARG A 175 51.65 -33.99 -25.49
C ARG A 175 52.71 -34.63 -24.56
N SER A 176 52.28 -35.60 -23.73
CA SER A 176 53.08 -36.78 -23.30
C SER A 176 52.19 -37.98 -22.95
N GLU A 177 52.50 -39.14 -23.56
CA GLU A 177 52.16 -40.57 -23.29
C GLU A 177 52.67 -41.08 -21.93
N ALA A 178 52.45 -42.29 -21.36
CA ALA A 178 51.62 -43.53 -21.48
C ALA A 178 51.90 -44.33 -20.14
N ASP A 179 51.13 -45.30 -19.62
CA ASP A 179 50.91 -46.70 -20.07
C ASP A 179 49.90 -47.47 -19.10
N PRO A 180 49.41 -48.70 -19.43
CA PRO A 180 48.17 -49.41 -18.97
C PRO A 180 48.43 -50.49 -17.85
N PRO A 181 47.62 -51.56 -17.52
CA PRO A 181 46.44 -52.28 -18.13
C PRO A 181 45.36 -52.76 -17.08
N PRO A 182 44.53 -53.86 -17.21
CA PRO A 182 44.17 -54.80 -18.30
C PRO A 182 42.66 -55.12 -18.52
N GLU A 183 42.39 -55.95 -19.54
CA GLU A 183 41.13 -56.52 -20.11
C GLU A 183 40.29 -57.43 -19.19
N VAL A 184 38.96 -57.48 -19.41
CA VAL A 184 38.14 -58.72 -19.43
C VAL A 184 36.91 -58.60 -20.38
N GLU A 185 36.85 -59.55 -21.31
CA GLU A 185 35.76 -60.21 -22.08
C GLU A 185 34.52 -59.48 -22.67
N VAL A 186 34.34 -59.76 -23.96
CA VAL A 186 33.25 -59.37 -24.86
C VAL A 186 32.18 -60.48 -24.93
N PHE A 187 30.91 -60.11 -24.80
CA PHE A 187 29.76 -60.91 -25.26
C PHE A 187 28.91 -60.12 -26.27
N PRO A 188 28.34 -60.77 -27.30
CA PRO A 188 27.72 -60.12 -28.45
C PRO A 188 26.26 -59.70 -28.21
N ALA A 189 25.84 -58.67 -28.94
CA ALA A 189 24.55 -57.99 -28.86
C ALA A 189 23.34 -58.88 -29.22
N PRO A 190 22.20 -58.74 -28.51
CA PRO A 190 20.90 -59.21 -28.99
C PRO A 190 20.27 -58.20 -29.97
N ARG A 191 19.59 -58.77 -30.97
CA ARG A 191 18.90 -58.10 -32.09
C ARG A 191 17.76 -57.17 -31.61
N PRO A 192 17.39 -56.16 -32.42
CA PRO A 192 16.25 -55.30 -32.13
C PRO A 192 14.96 -56.13 -32.14
N GLU A 193 14.31 -56.20 -31.00
CA GLU A 193 12.92 -56.64 -30.89
C GLU A 193 12.06 -55.61 -31.62
N ALA A 194 11.19 -56.07 -32.53
CA ALA A 194 10.35 -55.22 -33.33
C ALA A 194 9.51 -54.33 -32.41
N ALA A 195 9.78 -53.02 -32.45
CA ALA A 195 8.89 -52.03 -31.89
C ALA A 195 7.50 -52.26 -32.49
N GLN A 196 6.54 -52.59 -31.63
CA GLN A 196 5.13 -52.44 -31.96
C GLN A 196 4.93 -50.98 -32.39
N PRO A 197 4.07 -50.70 -33.39
CA PRO A 197 3.90 -49.34 -33.86
C PRO A 197 3.57 -48.46 -32.67
N GLU A 198 4.46 -47.51 -32.36
CA GLU A 198 4.11 -46.39 -31.49
C GLU A 198 2.87 -45.79 -32.13
N GLU A 199 1.73 -46.05 -31.49
CA GLU A 199 0.50 -45.37 -31.79
C GLU A 199 0.83 -43.90 -31.59
N ARG A 200 0.96 -43.20 -32.72
CA ARG A 200 1.24 -41.76 -32.79
C ARG A 200 0.28 -41.10 -31.81
N ILE A 201 0.78 -40.73 -30.63
CA ILE A 201 0.05 -39.88 -29.72
C ILE A 201 -0.05 -38.58 -30.49
N GLU A 202 -1.19 -38.38 -31.14
CA GLU A 202 -1.56 -37.09 -31.70
C GLU A 202 -1.32 -36.07 -30.59
N ALA A 203 -0.60 -35.00 -30.93
CA ALA A 203 -0.59 -33.80 -30.11
C ALA A 203 -2.04 -33.52 -29.69
N PRO A 204 -2.31 -33.16 -28.43
CA PRO A 204 -3.67 -32.84 -28.00
C PRO A 204 -4.23 -31.87 -29.02
N SER A 205 -5.30 -32.29 -29.71
CA SER A 205 -6.04 -31.41 -30.60
C SER A 205 -6.38 -30.16 -29.79
N THR A 206 -6.21 -29.00 -30.41
CA THR A 206 -6.72 -27.74 -29.89
C THR A 206 -8.14 -27.99 -29.38
N PRO A 207 -8.47 -27.70 -28.09
CA PRO A 207 -9.80 -27.96 -27.58
C PRO A 207 -10.82 -27.30 -28.52
N GLU A 208 -11.72 -28.10 -29.09
CA GLU A 208 -12.74 -27.59 -30.00
C GLU A 208 -13.60 -26.54 -29.28
N ALA A 209 -13.83 -25.41 -29.95
CA ALA A 209 -14.69 -24.37 -29.45
C ALA A 209 -16.17 -24.83 -29.46
N ARG A 210 -16.71 -25.32 -28.33
CA ARG A 210 -18.13 -25.55 -28.02
C ARG A 210 -18.88 -24.30 -27.49
N ALA A 211 -19.85 -23.75 -28.22
CA ALA A 211 -20.73 -22.74 -27.64
C ALA A 211 -21.64 -23.35 -26.55
N TRP A 212 -21.71 -22.76 -25.34
CA TRP A 212 -22.76 -23.05 -24.36
C TRP A 212 -24.00 -22.16 -24.63
N PRO A 213 -25.23 -22.57 -24.25
CA PRO A 213 -26.44 -21.87 -24.65
C PRO A 213 -26.75 -20.69 -23.74
N ARG A 214 -27.31 -19.65 -24.37
CA ARG A 214 -27.89 -18.50 -23.72
C ARG A 214 -29.21 -18.89 -23.07
N VAL A 215 -29.45 -18.47 -21.84
CA VAL A 215 -30.71 -18.69 -21.13
C VAL A 215 -31.45 -17.37 -20.95
N ASP A 216 -32.78 -17.41 -20.90
CA ASP A 216 -33.58 -16.19 -20.68
C ASP A 216 -33.28 -15.59 -19.29
N ASP A 217 -33.40 -14.26 -19.17
CA ASP A 217 -33.18 -13.56 -17.90
C ASP A 217 -34.08 -14.10 -16.78
N GLY A 218 -33.44 -14.55 -15.70
CA GLY A 218 -34.12 -15.16 -14.55
C GLY A 218 -34.59 -16.60 -14.78
N ALA A 219 -34.21 -17.25 -15.89
CA ALA A 219 -34.50 -18.68 -16.13
C ALA A 219 -33.77 -19.61 -15.17
N ILE A 220 -32.62 -19.18 -14.63
CA ILE A 220 -31.88 -19.90 -13.58
C ILE A 220 -32.25 -19.30 -12.23
N ARG A 221 -32.89 -20.11 -11.39
CA ARG A 221 -33.15 -19.76 -10.00
C ARG A 221 -32.01 -20.30 -9.15
N LEU A 222 -31.14 -19.43 -8.63
CA LEU A 222 -30.11 -19.86 -7.67
C LEU A 222 -30.75 -20.44 -6.40
N ASP A 223 -30.82 -21.76 -6.35
CA ASP A 223 -31.21 -22.55 -5.18
C ASP A 223 -30.20 -23.67 -4.86
N GLY A 224 -29.17 -23.80 -5.71
CA GLY A 224 -28.09 -24.76 -5.57
C GLY A 224 -28.41 -26.12 -6.17
N ARG A 225 -29.54 -26.28 -6.89
CA ARG A 225 -29.96 -27.51 -7.56
C ARG A 225 -30.19 -27.21 -9.06
N PRO A 226 -29.27 -27.65 -9.95
CA PRO A 226 -29.42 -27.43 -11.38
C PRO A 226 -30.53 -28.33 -11.94
N THR A 227 -31.78 -27.92 -11.77
CA THR A 227 -32.98 -28.71 -12.12
C THR A 227 -33.87 -28.03 -13.15
N GLU A 228 -33.58 -26.76 -13.43
CA GLU A 228 -34.21 -25.95 -14.45
C GLU A 228 -33.87 -26.51 -15.83
N SER A 229 -34.86 -26.51 -16.74
CA SER A 229 -34.66 -26.96 -18.12
C SER A 229 -33.61 -26.14 -18.88
N ALA A 230 -33.27 -24.94 -18.38
CA ALA A 230 -32.17 -24.11 -18.85
C ALA A 230 -30.80 -24.83 -18.76
N TRP A 231 -30.61 -25.67 -17.73
CA TRP A 231 -29.41 -26.49 -17.55
C TRP A 231 -29.38 -27.72 -18.48
N ASP A 232 -30.54 -28.22 -18.91
CA ASP A 232 -30.65 -29.33 -19.87
C ASP A 232 -30.27 -28.91 -21.30
N ALA A 233 -30.59 -27.66 -21.67
CA ALA A 233 -30.17 -27.06 -22.93
C ALA A 233 -28.64 -26.87 -22.99
N ALA A 234 -27.98 -26.74 -21.83
CA ALA A 234 -26.54 -26.45 -21.66
C ALA A 234 -25.58 -27.45 -22.30
N GLY A 235 -26.04 -28.69 -22.48
CA GLY A 235 -25.18 -29.81 -22.85
C GLY A 235 -24.20 -30.13 -21.73
N SER A 236 -24.16 -31.40 -21.30
CA SER A 236 -23.19 -31.81 -20.28
C SER A 236 -21.78 -31.86 -20.89
N GLY A 237 -20.87 -31.04 -20.38
CA GLY A 237 -19.44 -31.15 -20.65
C GLY A 237 -18.87 -32.31 -19.82
N TRP A 238 -18.86 -33.53 -20.35
CA TRP A 238 -18.29 -34.68 -19.65
C TRP A 238 -16.77 -34.61 -19.70
N ALA A 239 -16.12 -34.10 -18.65
CA ALA A 239 -14.71 -34.36 -18.40
C ALA A 239 -14.56 -35.69 -17.63
N LYS A 240 -14.50 -36.82 -18.36
CA LYS A 240 -14.15 -38.11 -17.76
C LYS A 240 -12.64 -38.32 -17.87
N ARG A 241 -11.91 -38.13 -16.76
CA ARG A 241 -10.65 -38.86 -16.53
C ARG A 241 -10.70 -39.56 -15.17
N PRO A 242 -10.64 -40.91 -15.12
CA PRO A 242 -10.37 -41.61 -13.89
C PRO A 242 -8.85 -41.80 -13.67
N SER A 243 -8.51 -41.79 -12.38
CA SER A 243 -7.32 -42.32 -11.70
C SER A 243 -6.01 -41.52 -11.73
N SER A 244 -5.74 -40.81 -10.63
CA SER A 244 -4.50 -41.09 -9.90
C SER A 244 -4.54 -42.55 -9.40
N ALA A 245 -3.40 -43.18 -9.14
CA ALA A 245 -3.24 -44.63 -8.94
C ALA A 245 -4.05 -45.31 -7.78
N SER A 246 -5.06 -44.65 -7.19
CA SER A 246 -5.92 -45.18 -6.14
C SER A 246 -7.42 -44.95 -6.39
N GLY A 247 -7.97 -45.59 -7.43
CA GLY A 247 -9.34 -46.14 -7.60
C GLY A 247 -10.62 -45.55 -6.94
N ALA A 248 -10.68 -44.34 -6.40
CA ALA A 248 -11.84 -43.83 -5.65
C ALA A 248 -12.14 -42.33 -5.82
N ALA A 249 -11.99 -41.77 -7.03
CA ALA A 249 -12.30 -40.35 -7.27
C ALA A 249 -13.82 -40.13 -7.53
N PRO A 250 -14.43 -39.06 -6.96
CA PRO A 250 -15.82 -38.69 -7.25
C PRO A 250 -16.00 -38.26 -8.71
N GLY A 251 -17.19 -38.51 -9.26
CA GLY A 251 -17.57 -38.00 -10.57
C GLY A 251 -17.99 -36.54 -10.44
N THR A 252 -17.38 -35.63 -11.21
CA THR A 252 -17.80 -34.23 -11.26
C THR A 252 -18.39 -33.93 -12.64
N SER A 253 -19.63 -33.46 -12.69
CA SER A 253 -20.20 -32.83 -13.88
C SER A 253 -20.20 -31.32 -13.69
N VAL A 254 -19.95 -30.61 -14.78
CA VAL A 254 -19.99 -29.15 -14.83
C VAL A 254 -20.88 -28.75 -15.99
N GLN A 255 -21.74 -27.79 -15.74
CA GLN A 255 -22.60 -27.14 -16.71
C GLN A 255 -22.33 -25.65 -16.66
N PHE A 256 -22.31 -25.05 -17.83
CA PHE A 256 -22.12 -23.62 -17.99
C PHE A 256 -23.35 -23.06 -18.67
N ALA A 257 -23.81 -21.94 -18.16
CA ALA A 257 -24.88 -21.17 -18.75
C ALA A 257 -24.55 -19.71 -18.53
N TYR A 258 -25.25 -18.85 -19.24
CA TYR A 258 -25.06 -17.43 -19.13
C TYR A 258 -26.36 -16.76 -19.52
N ASP A 259 -26.65 -15.70 -18.80
CA ASP A 259 -27.67 -14.77 -19.18
C ASP A 259 -27.01 -13.42 -19.42
N ALA A 260 -27.89 -12.46 -19.51
CA ALA A 260 -27.58 -11.17 -19.96
C ALA A 260 -26.73 -10.41 -18.89
N SER A 261 -26.92 -10.74 -17.62
CA SER A 261 -26.34 -10.04 -16.47
C SER A 261 -25.21 -10.80 -15.75
N ALA A 262 -25.01 -12.09 -16.03
CA ALA A 262 -24.01 -12.90 -15.35
C ALA A 262 -23.65 -14.20 -16.09
N PHE A 263 -22.43 -14.67 -15.82
CA PHE A 263 -22.00 -16.03 -16.12
C PHE A 263 -22.41 -16.99 -14.99
N TYR A 264 -22.92 -18.16 -15.36
CA TYR A 264 -23.35 -19.19 -14.43
C TYR A 264 -22.52 -20.46 -14.56
N VAL A 265 -22.13 -21.02 -13.41
CA VAL A 265 -21.50 -22.33 -13.32
C VAL A 265 -22.32 -23.19 -12.39
N ALA A 266 -22.85 -24.29 -12.92
CA ALA A 266 -23.41 -25.36 -12.12
C ALA A 266 -22.42 -26.53 -12.06
N THR A 267 -22.26 -27.09 -10.88
CA THR A 267 -21.46 -28.30 -10.68
C THR A 267 -22.26 -29.32 -9.93
N GLN A 268 -22.07 -30.60 -10.25
CA GLN A 268 -22.57 -31.71 -9.44
C GLN A 268 -21.41 -32.67 -9.18
N VAL A 269 -21.18 -32.98 -7.92
CA VAL A 269 -20.12 -33.89 -7.47
C VAL A 269 -20.78 -35.10 -6.84
N THR A 270 -20.57 -36.27 -7.44
CA THR A 270 -21.09 -37.56 -6.99
C THR A 270 -19.99 -38.36 -6.32
N HIS A 271 -20.16 -38.64 -5.03
CA HIS A 271 -19.24 -39.46 -4.25
C HIS A 271 -19.50 -40.95 -4.44
N THR A 272 -18.43 -41.73 -4.65
CA THR A 272 -18.52 -43.19 -4.75
C THR A 272 -18.65 -43.88 -3.38
N ARG A 273 -18.42 -43.15 -2.29
CA ARG A 273 -18.50 -43.64 -0.90
C ARG A 273 -19.73 -43.08 -0.19
N ARG A 274 -20.62 -43.97 0.24
CA ARG A 274 -21.78 -43.62 1.08
C ARG A 274 -21.37 -42.93 2.37
N GLY A 275 -21.95 -41.76 2.65
CA GLY A 275 -21.73 -40.97 3.87
C GLY A 275 -20.59 -39.94 3.80
N ALA A 276 -19.82 -39.90 2.71
CA ALA A 276 -18.75 -38.91 2.52
C ALA A 276 -19.28 -37.47 2.55
N LEU A 277 -20.51 -37.25 2.07
CA LEU A 277 -21.15 -35.94 2.06
C LEU A 277 -21.54 -35.44 3.46
N ALA A 278 -21.98 -36.34 4.35
CA ALA A 278 -22.29 -36.00 5.73
C ALA A 278 -21.01 -35.68 6.51
N ASP A 279 -19.95 -36.48 6.30
CA ASP A 279 -18.63 -36.22 6.85
C ASP A 279 -18.02 -34.90 6.32
N ALA A 280 -18.29 -34.54 5.06
CA ALA A 280 -17.89 -33.25 4.46
C ALA A 280 -18.74 -32.09 4.97
N ALA A 281 -20.05 -32.26 5.17
CA ALA A 281 -20.94 -31.21 5.67
C ALA A 281 -20.71 -30.89 7.16
N ASP A 282 -20.32 -31.88 7.97
CA ASP A 282 -19.97 -31.72 9.39
C ASP A 282 -18.60 -31.07 9.62
N GLN A 283 -17.85 -30.79 8.55
CA GLN A 283 -16.60 -30.03 8.61
C GLN A 283 -16.89 -28.54 8.73
N ALA A 284 -16.01 -27.82 9.43
CA ALA A 284 -16.06 -26.36 9.42
C ALA A 284 -15.96 -25.89 7.96
N PRO A 285 -16.63 -24.80 7.54
CA PRO A 285 -16.64 -24.37 6.12
C PRO A 285 -15.25 -24.26 5.49
N SER A 286 -14.25 -24.05 6.33
CA SER A 286 -12.82 -24.10 6.07
C SER A 286 -12.28 -25.39 5.44
N ASP A 287 -12.77 -26.54 5.88
CA ASP A 287 -12.26 -27.87 5.55
C ASP A 287 -13.21 -28.62 4.60
N GLN A 288 -14.29 -27.97 4.19
CA GLN A 288 -15.27 -28.55 3.29
C GLN A 288 -14.76 -28.61 1.86
N GLU A 289 -15.20 -29.64 1.15
CA GLU A 289 -15.08 -29.70 -0.30
C GLU A 289 -15.65 -28.44 -0.96
N ARG A 290 -15.08 -28.09 -2.11
CA ARG A 290 -15.42 -26.86 -2.80
C ARG A 290 -15.16 -26.94 -4.29
N VAL A 291 -15.77 -26.00 -4.98
CA VAL A 291 -15.56 -25.75 -6.40
C VAL A 291 -14.94 -24.38 -6.53
N VAL A 292 -13.81 -24.30 -7.23
CA VAL A 292 -13.16 -23.05 -7.62
C VAL A 292 -13.27 -22.88 -9.12
N VAL A 293 -13.85 -21.76 -9.53
CA VAL A 293 -13.96 -21.30 -10.90
C VAL A 293 -12.92 -20.21 -11.11
N THR A 294 -11.88 -20.50 -11.88
CA THR A 294 -10.88 -19.50 -12.31
C THR A 294 -11.22 -19.06 -13.71
N ILE A 295 -11.28 -17.74 -13.90
CA ILE A 295 -11.56 -17.10 -15.17
C ILE A 295 -10.29 -16.39 -15.62
N ARG A 296 -9.79 -16.73 -16.82
CA ARG A 296 -8.58 -16.15 -17.42
C ARG A 296 -8.88 -15.51 -18.76
N ARG A 297 -8.11 -14.48 -19.11
CA ARG A 297 -8.16 -13.75 -20.38
C ARG A 297 -6.75 -13.68 -20.97
N ASN A 298 -6.57 -14.13 -22.21
CA ASN A 298 -5.29 -14.08 -22.94
C ASN A 298 -4.07 -14.69 -22.20
N GLY A 299 -4.30 -15.70 -21.35
CA GLY A 299 -3.26 -16.34 -20.54
C GLY A 299 -3.09 -15.77 -19.12
N ASP A 300 -3.64 -14.58 -18.86
CA ASP A 300 -3.60 -13.93 -17.55
C ASP A 300 -4.85 -14.24 -16.72
N VAL A 301 -4.68 -14.39 -15.40
CA VAL A 301 -5.80 -14.62 -14.47
C VAL A 301 -6.59 -13.32 -14.33
N ALA A 302 -7.87 -13.34 -14.67
CA ALA A 302 -8.76 -12.20 -14.49
C ALA A 302 -9.40 -12.19 -13.10
N SER A 303 -9.87 -13.35 -12.61
CA SER A 303 -10.36 -13.53 -11.23
C SER A 303 -10.62 -15.02 -10.91
N SER A 304 -10.62 -15.39 -9.62
CA SER A 304 -11.01 -16.73 -9.16
C SER A 304 -12.07 -16.71 -8.06
N PHE A 305 -13.08 -17.58 -8.19
CA PHE A 305 -14.27 -17.65 -7.34
C PHE A 305 -14.44 -19.06 -6.77
N GLY A 306 -14.54 -19.19 -5.44
CA GLY A 306 -14.68 -20.47 -4.76
C GLY A 306 -15.97 -20.57 -3.95
N VAL A 307 -16.70 -21.69 -4.08
CA VAL A 307 -17.85 -22.01 -3.22
C VAL A 307 -17.67 -23.36 -2.52
N THR A 308 -17.86 -23.39 -1.21
CA THR A 308 -17.80 -24.64 -0.40
C THR A 308 -19.12 -25.39 -0.41
N LEU A 309 -19.13 -26.67 -0.02
CA LEU A 309 -20.33 -27.50 0.15
C LEU A 309 -21.45 -26.82 0.95
N SER A 310 -21.11 -26.06 2.00
CA SER A 310 -22.08 -25.28 2.81
C SER A 310 -22.46 -23.92 2.23
N GLY A 311 -21.96 -23.55 1.06
CA GLY A 311 -22.30 -22.31 0.36
C GLY A 311 -21.49 -21.09 0.79
N VAL A 312 -20.31 -21.28 1.40
CA VAL A 312 -19.39 -20.17 1.69
C VAL A 312 -18.69 -19.73 0.40
N ARG A 313 -18.80 -18.43 0.10
CA ARG A 313 -18.21 -17.77 -1.08
C ARG A 313 -16.83 -17.22 -0.74
N ILE A 314 -15.86 -17.41 -1.64
CA ILE A 314 -14.47 -16.96 -1.52
C ILE A 314 -14.04 -16.31 -2.84
N ARG A 315 -13.45 -15.12 -2.81
CA ARG A 315 -12.73 -14.55 -3.96
C ARG A 315 -11.22 -14.65 -3.74
N TYR A 316 -10.45 -14.86 -4.80
CA TYR A 316 -8.98 -14.79 -4.76
C TYR A 316 -8.44 -13.69 -5.66
N ASP A 317 -7.39 -13.01 -5.20
CA ASP A 317 -6.53 -12.13 -6.02
C ASP A 317 -5.55 -12.94 -6.88
N ASP A 318 -4.76 -12.25 -7.72
CA ASP A 318 -3.77 -12.85 -8.63
C ASP A 318 -2.65 -13.59 -7.89
N ALA A 319 -2.41 -13.25 -6.63
CA ALA A 319 -1.47 -13.91 -5.73
C ALA A 319 -2.12 -15.05 -4.91
N TRP A 320 -3.36 -15.43 -5.22
CA TRP A 320 -4.17 -16.44 -4.51
C TRP A 320 -4.50 -16.07 -3.06
N ASN A 321 -4.41 -14.80 -2.68
CA ASN A 321 -4.87 -14.33 -1.38
C ASN A 321 -6.37 -14.08 -1.42
N ARG A 322 -7.03 -14.21 -0.27
CA ARG A 322 -8.48 -13.97 -0.21
C ARG A 322 -8.84 -12.51 -0.16
N GLU A 323 -9.88 -12.19 -0.91
CA GLU A 323 -10.54 -10.91 -0.90
C GLU A 323 -12.01 -11.06 -0.47
N GLY A 324 -12.60 -9.97 0.02
CA GLY A 324 -14.02 -9.93 0.40
C GLY A 324 -14.93 -10.22 -0.80
N ALA A 325 -15.99 -11.00 -0.57
CA ALA A 325 -16.85 -11.55 -1.62
C ALA A 325 -18.07 -10.67 -1.98
N ALA A 326 -17.88 -9.37 -2.27
CA ALA A 326 -18.98 -8.40 -2.32
C ALA A 326 -19.95 -8.53 -3.50
N ASP A 327 -19.47 -9.01 -4.65
CA ASP A 327 -20.16 -8.64 -5.89
C ASP A 327 -20.73 -9.84 -6.69
N TRP A 328 -20.62 -11.09 -6.21
CA TRP A 328 -21.08 -12.31 -6.91
C TRP A 328 -21.91 -13.25 -6.01
N GLN A 329 -22.71 -14.16 -6.56
CA GLN A 329 -23.66 -15.01 -5.79
C GLN A 329 -23.38 -16.51 -5.97
N ALA A 330 -23.69 -17.31 -4.96
CA ALA A 330 -23.68 -18.77 -5.11
C ALA A 330 -24.65 -19.46 -4.12
N LYS A 331 -25.10 -20.65 -4.51
CA LYS A 331 -25.91 -21.56 -3.70
C LYS A 331 -25.41 -22.98 -3.84
N THR A 332 -25.64 -23.78 -2.81
CA THR A 332 -25.32 -25.21 -2.82
C THR A 332 -26.48 -26.02 -2.28
N SER A 333 -26.59 -27.26 -2.76
CA SER A 333 -27.53 -28.24 -2.24
C SER A 333 -26.84 -29.59 -2.12
N ALA A 334 -27.20 -30.34 -1.08
CA ALA A 334 -26.66 -31.66 -0.78
C ALA A 334 -27.82 -32.66 -0.73
N THR A 335 -27.76 -33.77 -1.46
CA THR A 335 -28.80 -34.82 -1.46
C THR A 335 -28.18 -36.20 -1.67
N GLY A 336 -28.26 -37.06 -0.66
CA GLY A 336 -27.66 -38.40 -0.72
C GLY A 336 -26.13 -38.35 -0.71
N ASP A 337 -25.51 -38.93 -1.73
CA ASP A 337 -24.05 -38.93 -1.94
C ASP A 337 -23.62 -37.88 -2.99
N GLU A 338 -24.51 -36.93 -3.31
CA GLU A 338 -24.28 -35.88 -4.30
C GLU A 338 -24.42 -34.50 -3.67
N TRP A 339 -23.57 -33.58 -4.08
CA TRP A 339 -23.83 -32.16 -3.88
C TRP A 339 -23.68 -31.38 -5.17
N SER A 340 -24.43 -30.30 -5.24
CA SER A 340 -24.43 -29.39 -6.35
C SER A 340 -24.16 -27.97 -5.89
N SER A 341 -23.58 -27.18 -6.78
CA SER A 341 -23.43 -25.75 -6.62
C SER A 341 -23.97 -25.04 -7.85
N GLU A 342 -24.53 -23.86 -7.64
CA GLU A 342 -24.88 -22.89 -8.68
C GLU A 342 -24.20 -21.58 -8.32
N ILE A 343 -23.31 -21.11 -9.19
CA ILE A 343 -22.53 -19.90 -9.02
C ILE A 343 -23.00 -18.91 -10.09
N ARG A 344 -23.24 -17.65 -9.69
CA ARG A 344 -23.56 -16.53 -10.57
C ARG A 344 -22.49 -15.45 -10.39
N ILE A 345 -21.74 -15.20 -11.44
CA ILE A 345 -20.66 -14.20 -11.49
C ILE A 345 -21.13 -13.05 -12.38
N PRO A 346 -21.54 -11.92 -11.80
CA PRO A 346 -21.85 -10.73 -12.60
C PRO A 346 -20.59 -10.27 -13.32
N TYR A 347 -20.76 -9.82 -14.55
CA TYR A 347 -19.66 -9.39 -15.38
C TYR A 347 -18.90 -8.20 -14.76
N GLU A 348 -19.62 -7.30 -14.07
CA GLU A 348 -19.04 -6.18 -13.29
C GLU A 348 -17.92 -6.61 -12.33
N VAL A 349 -18.01 -7.81 -11.76
CA VAL A 349 -17.02 -8.35 -10.80
C VAL A 349 -15.71 -8.70 -11.49
N LEU A 350 -15.80 -9.14 -12.73
CA LEU A 350 -14.67 -9.50 -13.56
C LEU A 350 -13.98 -8.26 -14.14
N GLY A 351 -14.56 -7.06 -13.96
CA GLY A 351 -14.11 -5.85 -14.64
C GLY A 351 -14.38 -5.91 -16.15
N VAL A 352 -15.40 -6.67 -16.51
CA VAL A 352 -15.75 -7.14 -17.84
C VAL A 352 -17.18 -6.69 -18.04
N ASP A 353 -17.47 -5.89 -19.04
CA ASP A 353 -18.88 -5.63 -19.36
C ASP A 353 -19.51 -6.93 -19.86
N GLY A 354 -20.82 -7.12 -19.72
CA GLY A 354 -21.53 -8.40 -20.01
C GLY A 354 -21.45 -8.92 -21.45
N ASP A 355 -20.62 -8.27 -22.23
CA ASP A 355 -20.44 -8.33 -23.65
C ASP A 355 -18.96 -8.53 -24.05
N GLU A 356 -18.03 -8.44 -23.09
CA GLU A 356 -16.69 -9.02 -23.18
C GLU A 356 -16.70 -10.55 -23.01
N ALA A 357 -17.85 -11.16 -22.76
CA ALA A 357 -18.07 -12.61 -22.72
C ALA A 357 -17.74 -13.35 -24.04
N GLU A 358 -17.51 -12.60 -25.13
CA GLU A 358 -17.11 -13.10 -26.45
C GLU A 358 -15.57 -13.24 -26.63
N ALA A 359 -14.75 -12.71 -25.71
CA ALA A 359 -13.33 -13.03 -25.70
C ALA A 359 -13.11 -14.51 -25.36
N ALA A 360 -12.03 -15.14 -25.83
CA ALA A 360 -11.72 -16.52 -25.45
C ALA A 360 -11.32 -16.59 -23.97
N TRP A 361 -12.30 -16.79 -23.08
CA TRP A 361 -12.09 -17.00 -21.66
C TRP A 361 -11.66 -18.45 -21.42
N GLU A 362 -10.57 -18.64 -20.70
CA GLU A 362 -10.28 -19.96 -20.15
C GLU A 362 -10.98 -20.06 -18.80
N VAL A 363 -11.95 -20.97 -18.71
CA VAL A 363 -12.63 -21.27 -17.45
C VAL A 363 -12.04 -22.58 -16.94
N ALA A 364 -11.28 -22.48 -15.87
CA ALA A 364 -10.78 -23.65 -15.15
C ALA A 364 -11.68 -23.89 -13.94
N VAL A 365 -12.41 -25.00 -13.97
CA VAL A 365 -13.17 -25.47 -12.82
C VAL A 365 -12.36 -26.54 -12.12
N ARG A 366 -12.07 -26.28 -10.84
CA ARG A 366 -11.32 -27.15 -9.96
C ARG A 366 -12.22 -27.59 -8.82
N TRP A 367 -12.47 -28.88 -8.70
CA TRP A 367 -12.97 -29.44 -7.47
C TRP A 367 -11.79 -29.66 -6.53
N GLU A 368 -11.93 -29.21 -5.30
CA GLU A 368 -10.94 -29.40 -4.25
C GLU A 368 -11.59 -30.08 -3.06
N ASP A 369 -11.06 -31.24 -2.70
CA ASP A 369 -11.13 -31.75 -1.34
C ASP A 369 -9.86 -31.27 -0.62
N PRO A 370 -9.98 -30.36 0.36
CA PRO A 370 -8.82 -29.86 1.11
C PRO A 370 -8.02 -30.95 1.87
N LYS A 371 -8.54 -32.18 1.96
CA LYS A 371 -7.84 -33.37 2.50
C LYS A 371 -7.33 -34.33 1.42
N GLY A 372 -7.66 -34.11 0.14
CA GLY A 372 -7.28 -34.94 -1.00
C GLY A 372 -6.39 -34.22 -2.03
N ALA A 373 -6.03 -34.91 -3.11
CA ALA A 373 -5.29 -34.30 -4.21
C ALA A 373 -6.25 -33.56 -5.18
N PRO A 374 -5.93 -32.34 -5.63
CA PRO A 374 -6.79 -31.57 -6.52
C PRO A 374 -6.91 -32.22 -7.92
N SER A 375 -8.10 -32.19 -8.50
CA SER A 375 -8.34 -32.56 -9.91
C SER A 375 -8.75 -31.31 -10.70
N ALA A 376 -8.07 -31.06 -11.82
CA ALA A 376 -8.29 -29.89 -12.67
C ALA A 376 -8.85 -30.29 -14.05
N SER A 377 -9.72 -29.46 -14.61
CA SER A 377 -10.20 -29.53 -16.00
C SER A 377 -10.15 -28.14 -16.65
N HIS A 378 -9.75 -28.07 -17.93
CA HIS A 378 -9.60 -26.84 -18.71
C HIS A 378 -10.48 -26.90 -19.97
N GLN A 379 -11.29 -25.88 -20.22
CA GLN A 379 -11.98 -25.63 -21.50
C GLN A 379 -12.06 -24.11 -21.76
N GLN A 380 -12.05 -23.71 -23.04
CA GLN A 380 -11.91 -22.32 -23.49
C GLN A 380 -13.01 -22.00 -24.51
N LEU A 381 -13.96 -21.08 -24.25
CA LEU A 381 -15.15 -20.87 -25.11
C LEU A 381 -15.82 -19.47 -25.03
N PRO A 382 -16.39 -18.94 -26.14
CA PRO A 382 -17.04 -17.62 -26.25
C PRO A 382 -18.59 -17.64 -26.19
N MET A 383 -19.26 -16.55 -25.74
CA MET A 383 -20.75 -16.43 -25.68
C MET A 383 -21.35 -15.01 -25.49
N GLU A 384 -22.58 -14.78 -26.00
CA GLU A 384 -23.26 -13.50 -26.33
C GLU A 384 -24.47 -13.01 -25.45
N GLU A 385 -24.34 -11.84 -24.81
CA GLU A 385 -25.36 -10.77 -24.50
C GLU A 385 -26.32 -10.76 -23.26
N PHE A 386 -26.17 -9.70 -22.42
CA PHE A 386 -27.04 -8.50 -22.12
C PHE A 386 -27.33 -7.98 -20.67
N ALA A 387 -26.51 -7.08 -20.10
CA ALA A 387 -27.03 -6.12 -19.11
C ALA A 387 -27.90 -5.06 -19.84
N GLN A 388 -28.59 -4.14 -19.15
CA GLN A 388 -29.31 -3.04 -19.82
C GLN A 388 -28.33 -2.06 -20.47
N VAL A 389 -27.97 -2.41 -21.70
CA VAL A 389 -27.02 -1.76 -22.60
C VAL A 389 -27.84 -1.07 -23.69
N PHE A 390 -27.55 0.19 -23.96
CA PHE A 390 -28.05 0.82 -25.17
C PHE A 390 -27.12 0.40 -26.32
N SER A 391 -27.51 -0.61 -27.10
CA SER A 391 -26.79 -0.99 -28.31
C SER A 391 -27.33 -0.22 -29.53
N PHE A 392 -26.44 0.40 -30.30
CA PHE A 392 -26.80 1.13 -31.52
C PHE A 392 -26.22 0.42 -32.76
N GLY A 393 -27.03 -0.34 -33.48
CA GLY A 393 -26.76 -0.82 -34.85
C GLY A 393 -25.73 -1.97 -34.99
N GLY A 394 -25.84 -2.73 -36.09
CA GLY A 394 -25.09 -3.96 -36.36
C GLY A 394 -23.63 -3.79 -36.78
N ASP A 395 -22.90 -4.91 -36.67
CA ASP A 395 -21.57 -5.21 -37.20
C ASP A 395 -20.38 -4.45 -36.56
N GLY A 396 -20.66 -3.60 -35.57
CA GLY A 396 -19.69 -2.79 -34.83
C GLY A 396 -20.34 -2.02 -33.67
N SER A 397 -21.09 -2.73 -32.82
CA SER A 397 -21.91 -2.10 -31.78
C SER A 397 -21.05 -1.33 -30.75
N ILE A 398 -21.49 -0.09 -30.45
CA ILE A 398 -21.03 0.67 -29.29
C ILE A 398 -21.97 0.32 -28.14
N ARG A 399 -21.42 -0.09 -27.01
CA ARG A 399 -22.12 -0.41 -25.77
C ARG A 399 -21.81 0.67 -24.74
N LEU A 400 -22.86 1.17 -24.09
CA LEU A 400 -22.76 2.26 -23.12
C LEU A 400 -23.43 1.82 -21.81
N ALA A 401 -22.67 1.82 -20.72
CA ALA A 401 -23.15 1.61 -19.36
C ALA A 401 -23.00 2.90 -18.54
N VAL A 402 -24.03 3.21 -17.74
CA VAL A 402 -24.04 4.41 -16.89
C VAL A 402 -24.52 4.02 -15.50
N ALA A 403 -23.72 4.32 -14.48
CA ALA A 403 -23.99 3.98 -13.09
C ALA A 403 -23.85 5.21 -12.17
N PRO A 404 -24.96 5.87 -11.76
CA PRO A 404 -24.90 6.91 -10.75
C PRO A 404 -24.56 6.34 -9.37
N PHE A 405 -23.89 7.15 -8.55
CA PHE A 405 -23.69 6.81 -7.13
C PHE A 405 -23.95 8.02 -6.23
N TYR A 406 -24.41 7.72 -5.01
CA TYR A 406 -24.59 8.69 -3.93
C TYR A 406 -23.69 8.31 -2.77
N GLN A 407 -23.01 9.30 -2.22
CA GLN A 407 -22.07 9.12 -1.13
C GLN A 407 -22.39 10.09 0.00
N ALA A 408 -22.30 9.61 1.24
CA ALA A 408 -22.26 10.48 2.40
C ALA A 408 -21.27 9.97 3.44
N SER A 409 -20.53 10.89 4.04
CA SER A 409 -19.53 10.58 5.06
C SER A 409 -19.58 11.56 6.22
N THR A 410 -19.21 11.07 7.40
CA THR A 410 -18.84 11.91 8.55
C THR A 410 -17.45 11.50 9.02
N ALA A 411 -16.65 12.48 9.39
CA ALA A 411 -15.31 12.28 9.91
C ALA A 411 -15.22 12.87 11.32
N VAL A 412 -14.39 12.25 12.16
CA VAL A 412 -13.97 12.82 13.45
C VAL A 412 -12.47 13.08 13.35
N ALA A 413 -12.11 14.36 13.26
CA ALA A 413 -10.72 14.82 13.23
C ALA A 413 -10.10 14.92 14.65
N THR A 414 -8.77 14.93 14.71
CA THR A 414 -7.96 14.92 15.94
C THR A 414 -8.10 16.14 16.84
N ALA A 415 -8.36 17.32 16.28
CA ALA A 415 -8.17 18.60 16.98
C ALA A 415 -9.42 19.10 17.75
N SER A 416 -10.60 18.55 17.47
CA SER A 416 -11.84 19.00 18.12
C SER A 416 -12.86 17.86 18.17
N PRO A 417 -13.49 17.57 19.33
CA PRO A 417 -14.59 16.61 19.44
C PRO A 417 -15.90 17.16 18.85
N SER A 418 -15.82 18.05 17.85
CA SER A 418 -16.97 18.45 17.05
C SER A 418 -17.10 17.52 15.86
N TRP A 419 -18.33 17.12 15.56
CA TRP A 419 -18.63 16.39 14.35
C TRP A 419 -18.37 17.31 13.17
N ASP A 420 -17.50 16.93 12.24
CA ASP A 420 -17.44 17.61 10.95
C ASP A 420 -18.83 17.52 10.30
N THR A 421 -19.26 18.61 9.67
CA THR A 421 -20.51 18.62 8.91
C THR A 421 -20.53 17.44 7.93
N PRO A 422 -21.59 16.60 7.93
CA PRO A 422 -21.68 15.48 7.00
C PRO A 422 -21.46 15.95 5.56
N ALA A 423 -20.47 15.37 4.88
CA ALA A 423 -20.21 15.63 3.48
C ALA A 423 -21.07 14.67 2.65
N SER A 424 -21.72 15.18 1.61
CA SER A 424 -22.43 14.35 0.64
C SER A 424 -22.05 14.72 -0.78
N ARG A 425 -22.00 13.72 -1.66
CA ARG A 425 -21.57 13.84 -3.05
C ARG A 425 -22.46 12.98 -3.95
N VAL A 426 -22.68 13.48 -5.16
CA VAL A 426 -23.35 12.74 -6.23
C VAL A 426 -22.37 12.68 -7.38
N GLY A 427 -22.10 11.47 -7.84
CA GLY A 427 -21.28 11.24 -9.00
C GLY A 427 -21.86 10.15 -9.88
N GLY A 428 -21.06 9.72 -10.84
CA GLY A 428 -21.46 8.66 -11.73
C GLY A 428 -20.28 8.11 -12.50
N ARG A 429 -20.47 6.89 -12.96
CA ARG A 429 -19.56 6.16 -13.83
C ARG A 429 -20.20 5.99 -15.20
N ILE A 430 -19.39 6.12 -16.23
CA ILE A 430 -19.74 5.86 -17.63
C ILE A 430 -18.70 4.89 -18.18
N GLU A 431 -19.16 3.80 -18.77
CA GLU A 431 -18.33 2.81 -19.44
C GLU A 431 -18.80 2.71 -20.90
N VAL A 432 -17.84 2.74 -21.83
CA VAL A 432 -18.07 2.71 -23.27
C VAL A 432 -17.16 1.69 -23.89
N ASP A 433 -17.77 0.71 -24.55
CA ASP A 433 -17.09 -0.32 -25.30
C ASP A 433 -17.45 -0.18 -26.77
N ALA A 434 -16.45 -0.13 -27.65
CA ALA A 434 -16.68 -0.01 -29.08
C ALA A 434 -15.93 -1.10 -29.85
N GLY A 435 -16.68 -1.98 -30.53
CA GLY A 435 -16.10 -3.14 -31.20
C GLY A 435 -15.40 -4.12 -30.24
N GLU A 436 -14.52 -4.96 -30.79
CA GLU A 436 -13.86 -6.05 -30.06
C GLU A 436 -12.67 -5.59 -29.19
N SER A 437 -12.22 -4.33 -29.33
CA SER A 437 -10.91 -3.93 -28.82
C SER A 437 -10.84 -2.63 -28.05
N LEU A 438 -11.80 -1.70 -28.16
CA LEU A 438 -11.76 -0.43 -27.44
C LEU A 438 -12.61 -0.49 -26.17
N ARG A 439 -12.02 -0.11 -25.04
CA ARG A 439 -12.67 0.04 -23.73
C ARG A 439 -12.40 1.43 -23.18
N ALA A 440 -13.42 2.12 -22.68
CA ALA A 440 -13.28 3.42 -22.06
C ALA A 440 -14.14 3.51 -20.79
N ARG A 441 -13.56 4.02 -19.71
CA ARG A 441 -14.22 4.22 -18.42
C ARG A 441 -13.99 5.63 -17.93
N ALA A 442 -15.04 6.30 -17.49
CA ALA A 442 -14.97 7.61 -16.86
C ALA A 442 -15.77 7.64 -15.57
N GLU A 443 -15.24 8.32 -14.54
CA GLU A 443 -15.92 8.56 -13.28
C GLU A 443 -15.90 10.05 -12.95
N ILE A 444 -17.06 10.59 -12.58
CA ILE A 444 -17.24 11.97 -12.12
C ILE A 444 -17.49 11.93 -10.61
N GLN A 445 -16.72 12.69 -9.83
CA GLN A 445 -16.72 12.65 -8.36
C GLN A 445 -16.65 11.22 -7.77
N PRO A 446 -15.67 10.39 -8.15
CA PRO A 446 -15.64 8.94 -7.88
C PRO A 446 -15.84 8.54 -6.40
N ASP A 447 -16.37 7.34 -6.19
CA ASP A 447 -16.60 6.74 -4.86
C ASP A 447 -15.40 5.95 -4.36
N TYR A 448 -14.76 6.49 -3.33
CA TYR A 448 -13.66 5.83 -2.62
C TYR A 448 -13.91 5.74 -1.11
N LEU A 449 -15.16 5.92 -0.65
CA LEU A 449 -15.49 5.93 0.78
C LEU A 449 -15.48 4.55 1.43
N ASP A 450 -15.58 3.48 0.64
CA ASP A 450 -15.45 2.09 1.07
C ASP A 450 -14.03 1.53 0.91
N VAL A 451 -13.10 2.36 0.41
CA VAL A 451 -11.71 1.97 0.19
C VAL A 451 -10.95 2.04 1.50
N ARG A 452 -10.20 0.98 1.79
CA ARG A 452 -9.35 0.87 2.97
C ARG A 452 -8.39 2.07 3.06
N PRO A 453 -8.20 2.66 4.26
CA PRO A 453 -7.28 3.77 4.42
C PRO A 453 -5.83 3.27 4.39
N ASP A 454 -4.90 4.19 4.16
CA ASP A 454 -3.48 3.87 4.19
C ASP A 454 -3.00 3.52 5.61
N PRO A 455 -2.05 2.57 5.75
CA PRO A 455 -1.48 2.23 7.05
C PRO A 455 -0.84 3.44 7.75
N ALA A 456 -0.95 3.48 9.08
CA ALA A 456 -0.21 4.41 9.92
C ALA A 456 1.28 4.07 9.92
N ILE A 457 2.12 5.08 9.65
CA ILE A 457 3.57 4.95 9.57
C ILE A 457 4.20 6.22 10.15
N VAL A 458 5.26 6.08 10.95
CA VAL A 458 6.16 7.21 11.29
C VAL A 458 7.34 7.17 10.33
N ASN A 459 7.39 8.13 9.42
CA ASN A 459 8.45 8.21 8.42
C ASN A 459 9.57 9.17 8.89
N LEU A 460 10.71 8.60 9.28
CA LEU A 460 11.92 9.35 9.67
C LEU A 460 12.92 9.49 8.52
N SER A 461 12.62 8.90 7.37
CA SER A 461 13.43 8.99 6.17
C SER A 461 13.13 10.29 5.42
N PRO A 462 14.05 10.76 4.56
CA PRO A 462 13.80 11.94 3.72
C PRO A 462 12.95 11.60 2.48
N TYR A 463 12.51 10.34 2.32
CA TYR A 463 11.75 9.88 1.15
C TYR A 463 10.29 9.75 1.46
N GLU A 464 9.44 10.02 0.47
CA GLU A 464 8.03 9.69 0.58
C GLU A 464 7.77 8.17 0.65
N THR A 465 6.70 7.81 1.35
CA THR A 465 6.24 6.42 1.42
C THR A 465 5.40 6.08 0.19
N ARG A 466 5.74 5.00 -0.51
CA ARG A 466 4.89 4.44 -1.56
C ARG A 466 3.81 3.56 -0.93
N PHE A 467 2.55 3.93 -1.13
CA PHE A 467 1.37 3.13 -0.81
C PHE A 467 0.84 2.38 -2.03
N THR A 468 0.34 1.17 -1.80
CA THR A 468 -0.39 0.38 -2.81
C THR A 468 -1.73 1.02 -3.14
N GLU A 469 -2.16 1.00 -4.39
CA GLU A 469 -3.47 1.51 -4.78
C GLU A 469 -4.62 0.58 -4.37
N HIS A 470 -5.61 1.14 -3.68
CA HIS A 470 -6.81 0.41 -3.23
C HIS A 470 -8.10 0.94 -3.88
N ARG A 471 -8.05 2.10 -4.55
CA ARG A 471 -9.19 2.69 -5.23
C ARG A 471 -9.56 1.86 -6.46
N PRO A 472 -10.81 1.34 -6.58
CA PRO A 472 -11.20 0.41 -7.63
C PRO A 472 -10.87 0.85 -9.05
N PHE A 473 -11.06 2.13 -9.37
CA PHE A 473 -10.78 2.69 -10.69
C PHE A 473 -9.30 2.56 -11.11
N PHE A 474 -8.36 2.69 -10.16
CA PHE A 474 -6.93 2.68 -10.44
C PHE A 474 -6.26 1.32 -10.22
N ARG A 475 -7.02 0.31 -9.71
CA ARG A 475 -6.51 -1.06 -9.60
C ARG A 475 -6.22 -1.62 -10.99
N GLY A 476 -5.06 -2.27 -11.14
CA GLY A 476 -4.54 -2.71 -12.45
C GLY A 476 -3.84 -1.62 -13.26
N LEU A 477 -4.05 -0.34 -12.94
CA LEU A 477 -3.33 0.78 -13.58
C LEU A 477 -2.06 1.17 -12.82
N ASP A 478 -2.02 1.04 -11.49
CA ASP A 478 -0.87 1.47 -10.67
C ASP A 478 0.08 0.32 -10.26
N ASN A 479 -0.48 -0.88 -10.09
CA ASN A 479 0.26 -2.04 -9.58
C ASN A 479 1.00 -2.79 -10.69
N ASP A 480 0.66 -2.55 -11.95
CA ASP A 480 1.38 -3.10 -13.09
C ASP A 480 2.40 -2.07 -13.59
N GLN A 481 3.67 -2.23 -13.21
CA GLN A 481 4.72 -1.35 -13.73
C GLN A 481 4.87 -1.48 -15.26
N ASN A 482 4.30 -2.52 -15.88
CA ASN A 482 4.24 -2.66 -17.34
C ASN A 482 3.15 -1.80 -17.99
N ALA A 483 2.17 -1.30 -17.21
CA ALA A 483 1.04 -0.54 -17.73
C ALA A 483 1.44 0.76 -18.42
N TRP A 484 2.51 1.40 -17.94
CA TRP A 484 2.96 2.73 -18.38
C TRP A 484 4.43 2.76 -18.77
N ALA A 485 5.16 1.67 -18.61
CA ALA A 485 6.59 1.54 -18.92
C ALA A 485 6.94 0.03 -19.05
N PRO A 486 8.18 -0.39 -19.32
CA PRO A 486 8.59 -1.81 -19.40
C PRO A 486 8.64 -2.59 -18.07
N GLY A 487 8.21 -2.00 -16.95
CA GLY A 487 8.15 -2.67 -15.64
C GLY A 487 9.44 -3.00 -14.91
N TRP A 488 10.60 -2.56 -15.41
CA TRP A 488 11.91 -2.72 -14.74
C TRP A 488 12.74 -1.43 -14.66
N GLY A 489 12.21 -0.32 -15.17
CA GLY A 489 12.79 1.02 -15.13
C GLY A 489 12.01 1.98 -14.21
N PRO A 490 12.11 3.31 -14.42
CA PRO A 490 11.36 4.30 -13.66
C PRO A 490 9.83 4.11 -13.76
N SER A 491 9.13 4.26 -12.64
CA SER A 491 7.65 4.21 -12.56
C SER A 491 7.08 5.56 -13.02
N LEU A 492 6.83 5.72 -14.32
CA LEU A 492 6.37 7.00 -14.92
C LEU A 492 5.02 7.48 -14.40
N PHE A 493 4.19 6.56 -13.93
CA PHE A 493 2.90 6.86 -13.32
C PHE A 493 2.82 6.23 -11.92
N TYR A 494 2.24 6.99 -11.00
CA TYR A 494 1.89 6.56 -9.66
C TYR A 494 0.50 7.10 -9.32
N SER A 495 -0.53 6.25 -9.28
CA SER A 495 -1.93 6.68 -9.21
C SER A 495 -2.25 7.49 -7.95
N ARG A 496 -1.52 7.28 -6.85
CA ARG A 496 -1.67 8.08 -5.62
C ARG A 496 -1.31 9.55 -5.80
N ARG A 497 -0.68 9.95 -6.92
CA ARG A 497 -0.56 11.36 -7.34
C ARG A 497 -1.90 11.98 -7.72
N VAL A 498 -2.84 11.19 -8.23
CA VAL A 498 -4.17 11.67 -8.62
C VAL A 498 -5.00 12.00 -7.37
N GLY A 499 -5.26 13.30 -7.19
CA GLY A 499 -5.97 13.81 -5.99
C GLY A 499 -5.07 13.95 -4.77
N ALA A 500 -3.74 13.86 -4.91
CA ALA A 500 -2.81 14.02 -3.80
C ALA A 500 -2.94 15.40 -3.14
N VAL A 501 -2.53 15.46 -1.88
CA VAL A 501 -2.30 16.72 -1.16
C VAL A 501 -1.05 17.37 -1.74
N PRO A 502 -1.13 18.62 -2.24
CA PRO A 502 0.06 19.33 -2.69
C PRO A 502 1.01 19.59 -1.51
N GLY A 503 2.32 19.50 -1.77
CA GLY A 503 3.40 19.37 -0.79
C GLY A 503 3.18 19.98 0.61
N SER A 504 3.42 19.17 1.63
CA SER A 504 3.20 19.45 3.06
C SER A 504 4.05 20.58 3.67
N SER A 505 4.91 21.26 2.89
CA SER A 505 5.85 22.26 3.41
C SER A 505 5.27 23.69 3.53
N VAL A 506 4.06 23.93 3.04
CA VAL A 506 3.48 25.30 2.95
C VAL A 506 2.86 25.79 4.25
N LEU A 507 2.63 24.94 5.24
CA LEU A 507 1.74 25.30 6.34
C LEU A 507 2.47 25.71 7.60
N ALA A 508 2.22 26.98 7.98
CA ALA A 508 2.52 27.54 9.28
C ALA A 508 1.95 26.68 10.43
N SER A 509 2.60 26.78 11.59
CA SER A 509 2.13 26.22 12.87
C SER A 509 0.62 26.43 13.06
N GLY A 510 -0.15 25.35 13.13
CA GLY A 510 -1.59 25.38 13.42
C GLY A 510 -2.50 24.69 12.40
N VAL A 511 -1.98 24.14 11.29
CA VAL A 511 -2.78 23.31 10.37
C VAL A 511 -2.42 21.84 10.56
N GLU A 512 -3.28 21.12 11.29
CA GLU A 512 -2.98 19.74 11.73
C GLU A 512 -3.28 18.66 10.67
N SER A 513 -4.02 18.97 9.60
CA SER A 513 -4.29 18.01 8.53
C SER A 513 -4.76 18.70 7.24
N LEU A 514 -4.09 18.41 6.12
CA LEU A 514 -4.57 18.73 4.78
C LEU A 514 -5.37 17.56 4.21
N GLN A 515 -6.56 17.85 3.69
CA GLN A 515 -7.38 16.86 2.99
C GLN A 515 -6.90 16.69 1.54
N PRO A 516 -6.97 15.47 0.97
CA PRO A 516 -6.73 15.24 -0.45
C PRO A 516 -7.56 16.17 -1.35
N SER A 517 -7.04 16.48 -2.54
CA SER A 517 -7.75 17.34 -3.50
C SER A 517 -8.98 16.62 -4.05
N ASP A 518 -10.12 17.31 -4.12
CA ASP A 518 -11.35 16.74 -4.67
C ASP A 518 -11.18 16.39 -6.15
N LEU A 519 -11.28 15.11 -6.48
CA LEU A 519 -11.24 14.61 -7.85
C LEU A 519 -12.58 14.95 -8.55
N LEU A 520 -12.55 15.87 -9.51
CA LEU A 520 -13.73 16.25 -10.29
C LEU A 520 -14.12 15.13 -11.25
N GLY A 521 -13.12 14.51 -11.87
CA GLY A 521 -13.33 13.31 -12.67
C GLY A 521 -12.03 12.69 -13.14
N VAL A 522 -12.15 11.46 -13.59
CA VAL A 522 -11.07 10.65 -14.15
C VAL A 522 -11.63 9.84 -15.32
N ALA A 523 -10.82 9.66 -16.37
CA ALA A 523 -11.16 8.86 -17.51
C ALA A 523 -9.96 8.02 -17.95
N HIS A 524 -10.21 6.78 -18.32
CA HIS A 524 -9.26 5.80 -18.82
C HIS A 524 -9.81 5.24 -20.14
N ILE A 525 -8.93 5.01 -21.10
CA ILE A 525 -9.22 4.40 -22.38
C ILE A 525 -8.10 3.43 -22.71
N GLU A 526 -8.45 2.25 -23.18
CA GLU A 526 -7.48 1.26 -23.63
C GLU A 526 -8.01 0.43 -24.77
N GLY A 527 -7.10 -0.16 -25.52
CA GLY A 527 -7.47 -1.11 -26.53
C GLY A 527 -6.31 -1.64 -27.34
N GLN A 528 -6.64 -2.54 -28.26
CA GLN A 528 -5.67 -3.13 -29.18
C GLN A 528 -6.24 -3.25 -30.59
N GLN A 529 -5.60 -2.60 -31.54
CA GLN A 529 -5.95 -2.72 -32.96
C GLN A 529 -4.77 -3.32 -33.72
N ASP A 530 -5.01 -4.44 -34.38
CA ASP A 530 -3.99 -5.23 -35.07
C ASP A 530 -2.79 -5.54 -34.16
N ARG A 531 -1.64 -4.95 -34.47
CA ARG A 531 -0.37 -5.12 -33.74
C ARG A 531 -0.10 -3.96 -32.79
N VAL A 532 -1.03 -3.02 -32.61
CA VAL A 532 -0.85 -1.81 -31.79
C VAL A 532 -1.78 -1.86 -30.59
N SER A 533 -1.22 -1.88 -29.39
CA SER A 533 -1.94 -1.62 -28.15
C SER A 533 -1.78 -0.16 -27.74
N TYR A 534 -2.81 0.41 -27.14
CA TYR A 534 -2.81 1.77 -26.64
C TYR A 534 -3.57 1.85 -25.31
N ARG A 535 -3.14 2.79 -24.47
CA ARG A 535 -3.76 3.10 -23.19
C ARG A 535 -3.59 4.59 -22.91
N ALA A 536 -4.61 5.24 -22.39
CA ALA A 536 -4.52 6.61 -21.89
C ALA A 536 -5.42 6.82 -20.68
N LEU A 537 -4.98 7.72 -19.80
CA LEU A 537 -5.63 8.10 -18.56
C LEU A 537 -5.57 9.63 -18.44
N GLY A 538 -6.64 10.26 -17.97
CA GLY A 538 -6.69 11.68 -17.65
C GLY A 538 -7.51 11.92 -16.39
N SER A 539 -7.09 12.88 -15.58
CA SER A 539 -7.77 13.25 -14.34
C SER A 539 -7.75 14.77 -14.14
N LEU A 540 -8.76 15.27 -13.44
CA LEU A 540 -8.89 16.69 -13.11
C LEU A 540 -9.31 16.87 -11.64
N THR A 541 -8.56 17.67 -10.89
CA THR A 541 -8.88 18.01 -9.50
C THR A 541 -9.48 19.41 -9.39
N ARG A 542 -10.22 19.65 -8.31
CA ARG A 542 -10.71 20.99 -7.93
C ARG A 542 -9.62 21.73 -7.15
N SER A 543 -9.57 23.05 -7.29
CA SER A 543 -8.82 23.89 -6.36
C SER A 543 -9.46 23.90 -4.98
N SER A 544 -8.65 23.97 -3.93
CA SER A 544 -9.14 24.02 -2.54
C SER A 544 -8.39 25.07 -1.74
N SER A 545 -9.11 25.65 -0.79
CA SER A 545 -8.62 26.69 0.11
C SER A 545 -9.01 26.38 1.54
N ILE A 546 -8.13 26.63 2.50
CA ILE A 546 -8.44 26.58 3.93
C ILE A 546 -8.61 28.00 4.46
N THR A 547 -9.53 28.17 5.41
CA THR A 547 -9.70 29.45 6.11
C THR A 547 -9.21 29.31 7.54
N LEU A 548 -8.15 30.02 7.87
CA LEU A 548 -7.56 30.06 9.20
C LEU A 548 -8.18 31.19 10.01
N PRO A 549 -8.44 30.99 11.32
CA PRO A 549 -8.81 32.09 12.20
C PRO A 549 -7.62 33.06 12.28
N GLY A 550 -7.81 34.30 11.85
CA GLY A 550 -6.81 35.35 12.02
C GLY A 550 -6.62 35.62 13.51
N GLY A 551 -5.39 35.64 14.00
CA GLY A 551 -5.07 35.87 15.42
C GLY A 551 -5.55 37.24 15.92
N GLY A 552 -6.84 37.34 16.26
CA GLY A 552 -7.53 38.59 16.61
C GLY A 552 -8.03 39.44 15.42
N GLY A 553 -8.05 38.88 14.19
CA GLY A 553 -8.40 39.60 12.97
C GLY A 553 -9.34 38.83 12.03
N ALA A 554 -9.55 39.35 10.82
CA ALA A 554 -10.37 38.69 9.79
C ALA A 554 -9.78 37.30 9.44
N PRO A 555 -10.63 36.30 9.13
CA PRO A 555 -10.16 34.99 8.69
C PRO A 555 -9.26 35.11 7.45
N VAL A 556 -8.16 34.34 7.43
CA VAL A 556 -7.23 34.30 6.30
C VAL A 556 -7.54 33.05 5.47
N THR A 557 -7.95 33.24 4.22
CA THR A 557 -8.12 32.13 3.27
C THR A 557 -6.81 31.90 2.52
N LEU A 558 -6.30 30.68 2.59
CA LEU A 558 -5.09 30.23 1.90
C LEU A 558 -5.45 29.13 0.91
N ASP A 559 -5.04 29.28 -0.35
CA ASP A 559 -5.12 28.21 -1.32
C ASP A 559 -4.12 27.09 -0.95
N VAL A 560 -4.63 25.86 -0.87
CA VAL A 560 -3.85 24.68 -0.48
C VAL A 560 -3.73 23.68 -1.63
N SER A 561 -4.54 23.84 -2.67
CA SER A 561 -4.39 23.06 -3.90
C SER A 561 -4.88 23.81 -5.13
N PRO A 562 -4.11 23.80 -6.24
CA PRO A 562 -4.56 24.34 -7.50
C PRO A 562 -5.40 23.31 -8.26
N GLN A 563 -6.22 23.77 -9.20
CA GLN A 563 -6.82 22.88 -10.17
C GLN A 563 -5.70 22.22 -10.99
N THR A 564 -5.66 20.89 -10.95
CA THR A 564 -4.57 20.11 -11.56
C THR A 564 -5.14 19.12 -12.57
N PHE A 565 -4.59 19.15 -13.78
CA PHE A 565 -4.75 18.08 -14.76
C PHE A 565 -3.54 17.15 -14.69
N LEU A 566 -3.79 15.85 -14.61
CA LEU A 566 -2.76 14.81 -14.70
C LEU A 566 -3.21 13.78 -15.72
N GLY A 567 -2.34 13.49 -16.70
CA GLY A 567 -2.57 12.46 -17.71
C GLY A 567 -1.38 11.52 -17.90
N ALA A 568 -1.68 10.32 -18.39
CA ALA A 568 -0.72 9.30 -18.80
C ALA A 568 -1.19 8.65 -20.11
N ALA A 569 -0.27 8.29 -20.99
CA ALA A 569 -0.57 7.58 -22.23
C ALA A 569 0.56 6.63 -22.60
N ARG A 570 0.21 5.50 -23.21
CA ARG A 570 1.13 4.51 -23.77
C ARG A 570 0.60 4.00 -25.10
N VAL A 571 1.50 3.83 -26.06
CA VAL A 571 1.24 3.12 -27.32
C VAL A 571 2.36 2.12 -27.51
N GLN A 572 2.02 0.89 -27.90
CA GLN A 572 3.00 -0.16 -28.13
C GLN A 572 2.66 -0.93 -29.40
N HIS A 573 3.63 -1.02 -30.31
CA HIS A 573 3.52 -1.75 -31.56
C HIS A 573 4.34 -3.05 -31.48
N HIS A 574 3.65 -4.19 -31.58
CA HIS A 574 4.23 -5.53 -31.64
C HIS A 574 4.73 -5.85 -33.04
N VAL A 575 5.94 -5.40 -33.41
CA VAL A 575 6.55 -5.59 -34.74
C VAL A 575 6.56 -7.07 -35.19
N SER A 576 6.84 -8.01 -34.29
CA SER A 576 6.77 -9.46 -34.51
C SER A 576 6.25 -10.18 -33.25
N GLU A 577 6.10 -11.50 -33.26
CA GLU A 577 5.73 -12.28 -32.05
C GLU A 577 6.76 -12.15 -30.93
N GLY A 578 8.01 -11.82 -31.27
CA GLY A 578 9.10 -11.68 -30.30
C GLY A 578 9.62 -10.26 -30.15
N ALA A 579 9.07 -9.25 -30.86
CA ALA A 579 9.60 -7.89 -30.86
C ALA A 579 8.51 -6.82 -30.77
N SER A 580 8.73 -5.81 -29.94
CA SER A 580 7.85 -4.65 -29.78
C SER A 580 8.61 -3.34 -29.62
N VAL A 581 7.94 -2.25 -29.94
CA VAL A 581 8.38 -0.87 -29.71
C VAL A 581 7.26 -0.13 -28.98
N GLY A 582 7.57 0.48 -27.85
CA GLY A 582 6.65 1.22 -27.00
C GLY A 582 7.03 2.70 -26.88
N ALA A 583 6.03 3.53 -26.65
CA ALA A 583 6.18 4.93 -26.28
C ALA A 583 5.20 5.24 -25.15
N SER A 584 5.69 5.92 -24.12
CA SER A 584 4.91 6.37 -22.97
C SER A 584 5.10 7.85 -22.72
N LEU A 585 4.08 8.52 -22.18
CA LEU A 585 4.08 9.93 -21.81
C LEU A 585 3.22 10.15 -20.56
N THR A 586 3.70 10.95 -19.64
CA THR A 586 2.91 11.52 -18.55
C THR A 586 3.04 13.04 -18.56
N GLY A 587 1.98 13.71 -18.11
CA GLY A 587 1.89 15.16 -18.10
C GLY A 587 1.07 15.66 -16.93
N VAL A 588 1.58 16.68 -16.24
CA VAL A 588 0.89 17.42 -15.20
C VAL A 588 0.84 18.89 -15.59
N HIS A 589 -0.33 19.50 -15.44
CA HIS A 589 -0.50 20.94 -15.58
C HIS A 589 -1.34 21.47 -14.41
N ARG A 590 -0.83 22.48 -13.72
CA ARG A 590 -1.48 23.12 -12.58
C ARG A 590 -1.88 24.54 -12.96
N ASN A 591 -3.15 24.86 -12.80
CA ASN A 591 -3.67 26.20 -13.04
C ASN A 591 -3.46 27.06 -11.79
N MET A 592 -2.40 27.87 -11.80
CA MET A 592 -2.04 28.80 -10.73
C MET A 592 -1.39 30.06 -11.31
N ALA A 593 -1.61 31.20 -10.65
CA ALA A 593 -0.94 32.45 -11.03
C ALA A 593 0.51 32.45 -10.53
N ALA A 594 1.41 33.18 -11.19
CA ALA A 594 2.79 33.33 -10.71
C ALA A 594 2.89 34.02 -9.33
N THR A 595 1.84 34.75 -8.92
CA THR A 595 1.72 35.39 -7.61
C THR A 595 1.11 34.48 -6.54
N ASP A 596 0.64 33.29 -6.89
CA ASP A 596 0.08 32.30 -5.96
C ASP A 596 1.20 31.77 -5.05
N PRO A 597 1.03 31.73 -3.72
CA PRO A 597 1.99 31.10 -2.82
C PRO A 597 2.40 29.69 -3.23
N LEU A 598 1.49 28.92 -3.86
CA LEU A 598 1.73 27.57 -4.34
C LEU A 598 2.72 27.53 -5.52
N ALA A 599 2.84 28.60 -6.30
CA ALA A 599 3.82 28.69 -7.38
C ALA A 599 5.27 28.66 -6.88
N SER A 600 5.50 28.93 -5.58
CA SER A 600 6.83 28.88 -4.98
C SER A 600 7.29 27.47 -4.59
N VAL A 601 6.36 26.51 -4.51
CA VAL A 601 6.59 25.14 -4.03
C VAL A 601 6.16 24.04 -5.00
N LEU A 602 5.29 24.34 -5.96
CA LEU A 602 4.81 23.42 -6.99
C LEU A 602 5.34 23.84 -8.36
N THR A 603 5.58 22.86 -9.23
CA THR A 603 5.79 23.10 -10.65
C THR A 603 4.47 23.45 -11.33
N GLU A 604 4.52 24.32 -12.32
CA GLU A 604 3.36 24.63 -13.17
C GLU A 604 3.08 23.48 -14.14
N GLN A 605 4.15 22.93 -14.71
CA GLN A 605 4.09 21.86 -15.69
C GLN A 605 5.17 20.82 -15.44
N ALA A 606 4.83 19.56 -15.62
CA ALA A 606 5.77 18.46 -15.55
C ALA A 606 5.44 17.43 -16.62
N PHE A 607 6.42 17.10 -17.45
CA PHE A 607 6.29 16.10 -18.51
C PHE A 607 7.38 15.05 -18.35
N ALA A 608 7.03 13.78 -18.51
CA ALA A 608 7.99 12.69 -18.60
C ALA A 608 7.57 11.74 -19.71
N GLY A 609 8.52 11.28 -20.52
CA GLY A 609 8.24 10.37 -21.62
C GLY A 609 9.34 9.34 -21.78
N GLN A 610 8.99 8.22 -22.41
CA GLN A 610 9.91 7.13 -22.63
C GLN A 610 9.64 6.45 -23.97
N LEU A 611 10.71 6.03 -24.64
CA LEU A 611 10.67 5.09 -25.74
C LEU A 611 11.33 3.79 -25.30
N ASP A 612 10.70 2.68 -25.61
CA ASP A 612 11.19 1.35 -25.25
C ASP A 612 11.12 0.38 -26.42
N VAL A 613 12.01 -0.62 -26.38
CA VAL A 613 12.05 -1.73 -27.33
C VAL A 613 12.22 -3.03 -26.56
N ALA A 614 11.59 -4.08 -27.03
CA ALA A 614 11.78 -5.44 -26.57
C ALA A 614 11.99 -6.34 -27.78
N PHE A 615 12.94 -7.27 -27.72
CA PHE A 615 13.12 -8.27 -28.76
C PHE A 615 13.73 -9.57 -28.22
N HIS A 616 13.34 -10.69 -28.81
CA HIS A 616 13.97 -12.00 -28.59
C HIS A 616 15.19 -12.14 -29.51
N ILE A 617 16.34 -12.46 -28.92
CA ILE A 617 17.58 -12.79 -29.65
C ILE A 617 17.55 -14.27 -30.06
N SER A 618 16.96 -15.13 -29.22
CA SER A 618 16.68 -16.55 -29.47
C SER A 618 15.43 -16.96 -28.69
N GLU A 619 14.97 -18.20 -28.84
CA GLU A 619 13.88 -18.75 -28.02
C GLU A 619 14.18 -18.68 -26.51
N ALA A 620 15.46 -18.74 -26.14
CA ALA A 620 15.91 -18.71 -24.75
C ALA A 620 16.30 -17.32 -24.26
N ALA A 621 16.46 -16.30 -25.12
CA ALA A 621 17.05 -15.02 -24.74
C ALA A 621 16.25 -13.82 -25.24
N SER A 622 15.92 -12.90 -24.35
CA SER A 622 15.28 -11.62 -24.65
C SER A 622 16.06 -10.44 -24.11
N VAL A 623 16.00 -9.34 -24.83
CA VAL A 623 16.57 -8.05 -24.43
C VAL A 623 15.49 -6.98 -24.53
N GLN A 624 15.46 -6.12 -23.52
CA GLN A 624 14.64 -4.93 -23.48
C GLN A 624 15.53 -3.73 -23.21
N ALA A 625 15.20 -2.59 -23.81
CA ALA A 625 15.91 -1.34 -23.58
C ALA A 625 14.94 -0.18 -23.60
N PHE A 626 15.27 0.90 -22.88
CA PHE A 626 14.52 2.13 -22.94
C PHE A 626 15.41 3.36 -22.87
N VAL A 627 14.87 4.47 -23.36
CA VAL A 627 15.39 5.84 -23.16
C VAL A 627 14.24 6.73 -22.72
N GLY A 628 14.48 7.53 -21.68
CA GLY A 628 13.48 8.40 -21.06
C GLY A 628 13.95 9.85 -20.96
N LEU A 629 13.00 10.77 -20.95
CA LEU A 629 13.19 12.21 -20.81
C LEU A 629 12.18 12.78 -19.81
N SER A 630 12.58 13.82 -19.09
CA SER A 630 11.73 14.60 -18.20
C SER A 630 11.97 16.08 -18.39
N HIS A 631 10.92 16.89 -18.27
CA HIS A 631 10.97 18.33 -18.37
C HIS A 631 9.96 18.97 -17.42
N LEU A 632 10.45 19.80 -16.51
CA LEU A 632 9.67 20.56 -15.54
C LEU A 632 9.74 22.04 -15.86
N ASN A 633 8.64 22.78 -15.67
CA ASN A 633 8.60 24.24 -15.69
C ASN A 633 7.93 24.78 -14.42
N GLY A 634 8.47 25.87 -13.88
CA GLY A 634 7.95 26.51 -12.67
C GLY A 634 8.77 27.72 -12.26
N SER A 635 8.47 28.28 -11.08
CA SER A 635 9.26 29.36 -10.51
C SER A 635 10.67 28.89 -10.13
N ALA A 636 11.59 29.84 -10.04
CA ALA A 636 12.96 29.58 -9.58
C ALA A 636 13.00 28.93 -8.19
N SER A 637 12.13 29.35 -7.26
CA SER A 637 12.08 28.77 -5.92
C SER A 637 11.54 27.33 -5.92
N ALA A 638 10.53 27.03 -6.74
CA ALA A 638 9.97 25.68 -6.85
C ALA A 638 11.01 24.71 -7.43
N LEU A 639 11.74 25.13 -8.46
CA LEU A 639 12.80 24.29 -9.03
C LEU A 639 14.05 24.21 -8.17
N GLN A 640 14.40 25.25 -7.42
CA GLN A 640 15.45 25.16 -6.41
C GLN A 640 15.08 24.16 -5.31
N ALA A 641 13.81 24.17 -4.85
CA ALA A 641 13.31 23.19 -3.89
C ALA A 641 13.42 21.75 -4.45
N ILE A 642 13.11 21.53 -5.73
CA ILE A 642 13.29 20.23 -6.38
C ILE A 642 14.77 19.84 -6.47
N GLN A 643 15.64 20.72 -6.97
CA GLN A 643 17.07 20.45 -7.12
C GLN A 643 17.75 20.14 -5.78
N THR A 644 17.25 20.73 -4.68
CA THR A 644 17.77 20.50 -3.33
C THR A 644 17.06 19.39 -2.55
N SER A 645 15.98 18.83 -3.11
CA SER A 645 15.19 17.78 -2.48
C SER A 645 15.97 16.47 -2.35
N SER A 646 15.42 15.55 -1.56
CA SER A 646 16.01 14.23 -1.31
C SER A 646 16.17 13.35 -2.54
N ALA A 647 15.46 13.66 -3.62
CA ALA A 647 15.62 12.97 -4.87
C ALA A 647 16.81 13.46 -5.70
N HIS A 648 17.39 14.63 -5.42
CA HIS A 648 18.39 15.26 -6.28
C HIS A 648 19.68 15.63 -5.57
N TYR A 649 19.59 16.31 -4.44
CA TYR A 649 20.75 16.81 -3.68
C TYR A 649 21.83 17.50 -4.55
N LEU A 650 21.46 18.37 -5.50
CA LEU A 650 22.42 19.09 -6.37
C LEU A 650 23.29 20.10 -5.61
N GLN A 651 22.94 20.43 -4.36
CA GLN A 651 23.71 21.32 -3.48
C GLN A 651 24.92 20.65 -2.82
N ARG A 652 25.17 19.36 -3.10
CA ARG A 652 26.27 18.62 -2.48
C ARG A 652 27.61 19.30 -2.75
N PRO A 653 28.43 19.57 -1.71
CA PRO A 653 29.68 20.30 -1.88
C PRO A 653 30.80 19.46 -2.54
N ASP A 654 30.62 18.14 -2.62
CA ASP A 654 31.57 17.19 -3.21
C ASP A 654 31.11 16.63 -4.56
N MET A 655 30.11 17.26 -5.19
CA MET A 655 29.65 16.95 -6.55
C MET A 655 30.33 17.89 -7.54
N ASP A 656 31.05 17.36 -8.52
CA ASP A 656 31.84 18.12 -9.50
C ASP A 656 31.36 17.98 -10.96
N TYR A 657 30.24 17.27 -11.18
CA TYR A 657 29.67 16.97 -12.51
C TYR A 657 28.24 17.51 -12.71
N ALA A 658 27.63 18.09 -11.68
CA ALA A 658 26.35 18.77 -11.76
C ALA A 658 26.28 19.88 -10.71
N ASP A 659 25.61 20.98 -11.05
CA ASP A 659 25.53 22.18 -10.22
C ASP A 659 24.06 22.53 -9.92
N LEU A 660 23.81 23.04 -8.71
CA LEU A 660 22.55 23.70 -8.36
C LEU A 660 22.41 25.04 -9.11
N ASP A 661 21.34 25.21 -9.89
CA ASP A 661 20.98 26.48 -10.51
C ASP A 661 19.77 27.11 -9.78
N PRO A 662 19.98 28.08 -8.87
CA PRO A 662 18.90 28.67 -8.07
C PRO A 662 17.97 29.59 -8.86
N VAL A 663 18.32 29.98 -10.09
CA VAL A 663 17.48 30.85 -10.94
C VAL A 663 16.80 30.09 -12.08
N ALA A 664 17.00 28.77 -12.17
CA ALA A 664 16.38 27.93 -13.18
C ALA A 664 14.85 27.96 -13.09
N THR A 665 14.19 28.27 -14.21
CA THR A 665 12.73 28.18 -14.36
C THR A 665 12.29 26.93 -15.13
N SER A 666 13.24 26.10 -15.56
CA SER A 666 13.00 24.78 -16.14
C SER A 666 14.06 23.77 -15.72
N LEU A 667 13.69 22.49 -15.55
CA LEU A 667 14.62 21.40 -15.25
C LEU A 667 14.41 20.25 -16.24
N THR A 668 15.46 19.85 -16.95
CA THR A 668 15.40 18.76 -17.95
C THR A 668 16.38 17.66 -17.59
N GLY A 669 15.92 16.41 -17.61
CA GLY A 669 16.77 15.25 -17.35
C GLY A 669 16.41 14.06 -18.23
N PHE A 670 17.28 13.06 -18.20
CA PHE A 670 17.18 11.87 -19.04
C PHE A 670 17.51 10.60 -18.25
N SER A 671 16.94 9.49 -18.71
CA SER A 671 17.21 8.16 -18.18
C SER A 671 17.37 7.17 -19.33
N GLY A 672 17.96 6.02 -19.02
CA GLY A 672 18.03 4.92 -19.97
C GLY A 672 18.38 3.62 -19.27
N GLY A 673 18.04 2.51 -19.89
CA GLY A 673 18.36 1.21 -19.32
C GLY A 673 18.34 0.09 -20.32
N VAL A 674 18.91 -1.04 -19.89
CA VAL A 674 18.89 -2.33 -20.60
C VAL A 674 18.58 -3.43 -19.60
N HIS A 675 17.74 -4.37 -20.01
CA HIS A 675 17.40 -5.58 -19.26
C HIS A 675 17.54 -6.78 -20.17
N THR A 676 18.33 -7.77 -19.74
CA THR A 676 18.53 -9.03 -20.45
C THR A 676 17.96 -10.16 -19.61
N ARG A 677 17.26 -11.08 -20.27
CA ARG A 677 16.77 -12.31 -19.67
C ARG A 677 17.15 -13.50 -20.56
N ILE A 678 17.73 -14.53 -19.95
CA ILE A 678 18.08 -15.78 -20.59
C ILE A 678 17.47 -16.91 -19.77
N GLU A 679 16.63 -17.73 -20.38
CA GLU A 679 15.95 -18.86 -19.75
C GLU A 679 16.18 -20.12 -20.59
N SER A 680 16.78 -21.13 -19.98
CA SER A 680 17.11 -22.38 -20.66
C SER A 680 16.94 -23.54 -19.68
N GLY A 681 15.83 -24.28 -19.82
CA GLY A 681 15.46 -25.34 -18.89
C GLY A 681 15.22 -24.79 -17.49
N ASP A 682 15.86 -25.38 -16.48
CA ASP A 682 15.72 -24.98 -15.07
C ASP A 682 16.65 -23.80 -14.69
N ILE A 683 17.43 -23.23 -15.63
CA ILE A 683 18.37 -22.13 -15.39
C ILE A 683 17.80 -20.84 -15.94
N ARG A 684 17.85 -19.78 -15.13
CA ARG A 684 17.48 -18.42 -15.51
C ARG A 684 18.63 -17.48 -15.21
N PHE A 685 18.92 -16.57 -16.12
CA PHE A 685 19.82 -15.46 -15.91
C PHE A 685 19.09 -14.16 -16.24
N THR A 686 19.18 -13.17 -15.35
CA THR A 686 18.67 -11.83 -15.62
C THR A 686 19.73 -10.80 -15.27
N SER A 687 19.81 -9.73 -16.04
CA SER A 687 20.65 -8.59 -15.72
C SER A 687 19.98 -7.29 -16.10
N ARG A 688 20.12 -6.27 -15.25
CA ARG A 688 19.57 -4.94 -15.46
C ARG A 688 20.64 -3.89 -15.27
N ALA A 689 20.60 -2.84 -16.09
CA ALA A 689 21.36 -1.62 -15.91
C ALA A 689 20.45 -0.43 -16.19
N VAL A 690 20.37 0.53 -15.28
CA VAL A 690 19.55 1.74 -15.41
C VAL A 690 20.37 2.94 -14.97
N ALA A 691 20.44 3.95 -15.83
CA ALA A 691 21.10 5.23 -15.55
C ALA A 691 20.06 6.36 -15.53
N MET A 692 20.16 7.25 -14.54
CA MET A 692 19.36 8.46 -14.41
C MET A 692 20.31 9.62 -14.12
N ASN A 693 20.28 10.66 -14.94
CA ASN A 693 21.14 11.82 -14.71
C ASN A 693 20.63 12.64 -13.50
N PRO A 694 21.44 13.55 -12.94
CA PRO A 694 21.08 14.31 -11.73
C PRO A 694 19.81 15.14 -11.86
N ASN A 695 19.43 15.56 -13.08
CA ASN A 695 18.26 16.39 -13.33
C ASN A 695 16.99 15.60 -13.67
N TYR A 696 17.06 14.27 -13.80
CA TYR A 696 15.89 13.46 -14.17
C TYR A 696 14.85 13.49 -13.04
N ASN A 697 13.62 13.90 -13.34
CA ASN A 697 12.55 13.98 -12.35
C ASN A 697 11.21 13.55 -12.93
N ILE A 698 10.55 12.59 -12.29
CA ILE A 698 9.22 12.11 -12.65
C ILE A 698 8.23 12.18 -11.49
N GLN A 699 8.59 12.80 -10.36
CA GLN A 699 7.80 12.69 -9.13
C GLN A 699 6.40 13.29 -9.25
N ASP A 700 6.17 14.27 -10.11
CA ASP A 700 4.86 14.89 -10.27
C ASP A 700 3.74 13.93 -10.70
N ALA A 701 4.04 13.00 -11.62
CA ALA A 701 3.09 12.00 -12.12
C ALA A 701 3.44 10.57 -11.70
N GLY A 702 4.73 10.31 -11.43
CA GLY A 702 5.31 9.02 -11.14
C GLY A 702 5.90 8.95 -9.73
N PHE A 703 6.85 8.03 -9.57
CA PHE A 703 7.52 7.79 -8.30
C PHE A 703 9.01 7.50 -8.52
N MET A 704 9.87 8.20 -7.79
CA MET A 704 11.30 7.93 -7.73
C MET A 704 11.86 8.30 -6.36
N ARG A 705 12.91 7.60 -5.93
CA ARG A 705 13.60 7.90 -4.67
C ARG A 705 14.80 8.82 -4.86
N SER A 706 15.60 8.56 -5.89
CA SER A 706 16.80 9.34 -6.20
C SER A 706 17.07 9.37 -7.71
N ALA A 707 17.56 10.52 -8.15
CA ALA A 707 18.26 10.76 -9.41
C ALA A 707 19.77 10.51 -9.19
N ASP A 708 20.62 10.99 -10.10
CA ASP A 708 22.08 10.89 -9.99
C ASP A 708 22.54 9.44 -9.71
N ARG A 709 22.10 8.49 -10.54
CA ARG A 709 22.29 7.07 -10.24
C ARG A 709 22.53 6.22 -11.47
N ILE A 710 23.50 5.32 -11.36
CA ILE A 710 23.66 4.17 -12.25
C ILE A 710 23.48 2.92 -11.38
N PHE A 711 22.33 2.27 -11.57
CA PHE A 711 21.95 1.03 -10.90
C PHE A 711 22.25 -0.16 -11.81
N GLY A 712 22.79 -1.23 -11.25
CA GLY A 712 22.98 -2.51 -11.94
C GLY A 712 22.62 -3.70 -11.07
N ASP A 713 22.08 -4.75 -11.68
CA ASP A 713 21.98 -6.06 -11.04
C ASP A 713 22.19 -7.21 -12.02
N ALA A 714 22.59 -8.34 -11.48
CA ALA A 714 22.65 -9.60 -12.21
C ALA A 714 22.28 -10.75 -11.27
N TRP A 715 21.46 -11.67 -11.77
CA TRP A 715 20.93 -12.82 -11.05
C TRP A 715 21.07 -14.08 -11.88
N ILE A 716 21.47 -15.16 -11.24
CA ILE A 716 21.37 -16.52 -11.76
C ILE A 716 20.46 -17.32 -10.83
N GLY A 717 19.45 -17.93 -11.43
CA GLY A 717 18.44 -18.74 -10.78
C GLY A 717 18.49 -20.18 -11.26
N TRP A 718 18.26 -21.12 -10.33
CA TRP A 718 17.99 -22.51 -10.62
C TRP A 718 16.69 -22.93 -9.95
N GLY A 719 15.76 -23.53 -10.69
CA GLY A 719 14.53 -24.06 -10.11
C GLY A 719 13.40 -24.21 -11.11
N ARG A 720 12.30 -24.84 -10.67
CA ARG A 720 11.08 -25.03 -11.46
C ARG A 720 9.95 -24.21 -10.88
N GLU A 721 9.19 -23.56 -11.75
CA GLU A 721 7.99 -22.83 -11.34
C GLU A 721 6.97 -23.74 -10.64
N ALA A 722 6.21 -23.15 -9.72
CA ALA A 722 5.06 -23.79 -9.12
C ALA A 722 4.01 -24.08 -10.21
N GLY A 723 3.85 -25.35 -10.60
CA GLY A 723 2.89 -25.75 -11.62
C GLY A 723 3.35 -26.91 -12.52
N GLN A 724 4.67 -27.12 -12.65
CA GLN A 724 5.18 -28.38 -13.20
C GLN A 724 5.09 -29.48 -12.12
N ALA A 725 4.81 -30.72 -12.51
CA ALA A 725 4.63 -31.87 -11.60
C ALA A 725 5.93 -32.21 -10.84
N SER A 726 6.26 -31.41 -9.84
CA SER A 726 7.33 -31.60 -8.87
C SER A 726 6.68 -31.66 -7.48
N PRO A 727 7.00 -32.66 -6.64
CA PRO A 727 6.53 -32.70 -5.25
C PRO A 727 7.11 -31.57 -4.37
N PHE A 728 8.11 -30.83 -4.87
CA PHE A 728 8.71 -29.66 -4.24
C PHE A 728 9.03 -28.58 -5.28
N PRO A 729 8.07 -27.78 -5.78
CA PRO A 729 8.40 -26.62 -6.58
C PRO A 729 9.20 -25.64 -5.71
N GLY A 730 10.35 -25.21 -6.23
CA GLY A 730 11.31 -24.43 -5.47
C GLY A 730 12.47 -24.02 -6.35
N GLY A 731 13.19 -23.00 -5.90
CA GLY A 731 14.31 -22.45 -6.62
C GLY A 731 15.26 -21.70 -5.69
N VAL A 732 16.45 -21.48 -6.21
CA VAL A 732 17.47 -20.66 -5.59
C VAL A 732 17.92 -19.63 -6.62
N ASP A 733 17.87 -18.36 -6.25
CA ASP A 733 18.40 -17.26 -7.05
C ASP A 733 19.54 -16.60 -6.26
N VAL A 734 20.70 -16.48 -6.90
CA VAL A 734 21.83 -15.73 -6.35
C VAL A 734 22.20 -14.61 -7.30
N GLY A 735 22.55 -13.47 -6.76
CA GLY A 735 22.86 -12.30 -7.55
C GLY A 735 23.52 -11.21 -6.73
N ALA A 736 23.78 -10.09 -7.37
CA ALA A 736 24.25 -8.89 -6.70
C ALA A 736 23.62 -7.66 -7.31
N VAL A 737 23.41 -6.66 -6.47
CA VAL A 737 23.05 -5.30 -6.89
C VAL A 737 24.29 -4.43 -6.73
N THR A 738 24.48 -3.46 -7.62
CA THR A 738 25.49 -2.42 -7.51
C THR A 738 24.90 -1.05 -7.82
N ASP A 739 25.34 -0.03 -7.09
CA ASP A 739 24.88 1.34 -7.20
C ASP A 739 26.06 2.28 -7.32
N TRP A 740 25.94 3.26 -8.21
CA TRP A 740 26.92 4.30 -8.46
C TRP A 740 26.21 5.64 -8.61
N THR A 741 26.89 6.75 -8.29
CA THR A 741 26.44 8.06 -8.75
C THR A 741 26.57 8.17 -10.27
N PHE A 742 25.88 9.13 -10.89
CA PHE A 742 26.04 9.37 -12.31
C PHE A 742 27.46 9.84 -12.67
N GLY A 743 28.15 10.49 -11.73
CA GLY A 743 29.57 10.84 -11.82
C GLY A 743 30.54 9.66 -11.67
N GLY A 744 30.06 8.43 -11.45
CA GLY A 744 30.91 7.23 -11.40
C GLY A 744 31.52 6.94 -10.01
N VAL A 745 30.95 7.50 -8.94
CA VAL A 745 31.34 7.13 -7.56
C VAL A 745 30.58 5.88 -7.15
N HIS A 746 31.29 4.85 -6.70
CA HIS A 746 30.66 3.63 -6.18
C HIS A 746 29.95 3.91 -4.85
N LEU A 747 28.67 3.55 -4.76
CA LEU A 747 27.87 3.74 -3.55
C LEU A 747 27.70 2.43 -2.80
N ARG A 748 27.35 1.34 -3.48
CA ARG A 748 27.04 0.06 -2.80
C ARG A 748 27.21 -1.13 -3.72
N THR A 749 27.57 -2.27 -3.13
CA THR A 749 27.40 -3.59 -3.73
C THR A 749 26.81 -4.56 -2.70
N SER A 750 25.75 -5.28 -3.09
CA SER A 750 24.99 -6.12 -2.18
C SER A 750 24.70 -7.51 -2.78
N PRO A 751 25.59 -8.51 -2.58
CA PRO A 751 25.28 -9.89 -2.90
C PRO A 751 24.05 -10.38 -2.15
N THR A 752 23.18 -11.11 -2.83
CA THR A 752 21.94 -11.63 -2.27
C THR A 752 21.68 -13.05 -2.76
N ALA A 753 21.25 -13.91 -1.84
CA ALA A 753 20.72 -15.24 -2.13
C ALA A 753 19.24 -15.28 -1.72
N ARG A 754 18.40 -15.90 -2.55
CA ARG A 754 16.98 -16.13 -2.30
C ARG A 754 16.70 -17.59 -2.52
N ALA A 755 15.85 -18.16 -1.70
CA ALA A 755 15.36 -19.51 -1.85
C ALA A 755 13.85 -19.53 -1.62
N ASN A 756 13.14 -20.31 -2.43
CA ASN A 756 11.73 -20.59 -2.22
C ASN A 756 11.50 -22.10 -2.25
N VAL A 757 10.57 -22.56 -1.43
CA VAL A 757 10.16 -23.96 -1.39
C VAL A 757 8.66 -24.02 -1.11
N GLY A 758 7.96 -24.83 -1.90
CA GLY A 758 6.55 -25.14 -1.72
C GLY A 758 6.35 -26.63 -1.47
N SER A 759 5.37 -26.98 -0.64
CA SER A 759 4.87 -28.35 -0.50
C SER A 759 3.41 -28.35 -0.07
N GLY A 760 2.51 -28.73 -0.98
CA GLY A 760 1.07 -28.67 -0.75
C GLY A 760 0.61 -27.24 -0.41
N PRO A 761 -0.10 -27.01 0.72
CA PRO A 761 -0.57 -25.67 1.11
C PRO A 761 0.52 -24.78 1.71
N TRP A 762 1.74 -25.31 1.91
CA TRP A 762 2.83 -24.59 2.54
C TRP A 762 3.74 -23.95 1.50
N GLU A 763 4.10 -22.71 1.75
CA GLU A 763 5.11 -21.99 1.01
C GLU A 763 6.05 -21.29 1.98
N ALA A 764 7.35 -21.42 1.75
CA ALA A 764 8.37 -20.69 2.48
C ALA A 764 9.34 -20.01 1.51
N ARG A 765 9.70 -18.77 1.81
CA ARG A 765 10.72 -17.99 1.11
C ARG A 765 11.72 -17.48 2.12
N ALA A 766 13.01 -17.63 1.80
CA ALA A 766 14.09 -17.09 2.59
C ALA A 766 14.95 -16.20 1.69
N ALA A 767 15.44 -15.09 2.24
CA ALA A 767 16.42 -14.25 1.57
C ALA A 767 17.56 -13.91 2.53
N PHE A 768 18.77 -13.88 2.01
CA PHE A 768 19.95 -13.41 2.71
C PHE A 768 20.67 -12.40 1.82
N ARG A 769 20.90 -11.20 2.34
CA ARG A 769 21.66 -10.14 1.71
C ARG A 769 22.87 -9.83 2.57
N TYR A 770 24.01 -9.62 1.93
CA TYR A 770 25.20 -9.03 2.54
C TYR A 770 25.45 -7.69 1.87
N ASP A 771 25.54 -6.62 2.63
CA ASP A 771 25.89 -5.28 2.15
C ASP A 771 27.38 -5.07 2.43
N LEU A 772 28.16 -4.78 1.38
CA LEU A 772 29.57 -4.41 1.53
C LEU A 772 29.69 -2.96 2.03
N GLU A 773 30.84 -2.61 2.60
CA GLU A 773 31.18 -1.22 2.87
C GLU A 773 31.06 -0.39 1.59
N GLY A 774 30.56 0.83 1.74
CA GLY A 774 30.22 1.69 0.62
C GLY A 774 30.07 3.16 1.03
N LEU A 775 29.41 3.94 0.19
CA LEU A 775 29.14 5.35 0.38
C LEU A 775 27.66 5.64 0.20
N SER A 776 27.17 6.70 0.84
CA SER A 776 25.83 7.23 0.67
C SER A 776 25.88 8.72 0.38
N ALA A 777 25.21 9.13 -0.69
CA ALA A 777 24.90 10.53 -1.01
C ALA A 777 23.69 11.07 -0.24
N GLU A 778 23.04 10.21 0.56
CA GLU A 778 21.72 10.47 1.12
C GLU A 778 21.78 10.71 2.64
N LEU A 779 22.76 10.11 3.34
CA LEU A 779 22.87 10.14 4.82
C LEU A 779 23.01 11.56 5.39
N THR A 780 23.76 12.43 4.72
CA THR A 780 24.01 13.82 5.15
C THR A 780 22.97 14.82 4.65
N ARG A 781 21.91 14.33 3.97
CA ARG A 781 20.80 15.12 3.43
C ARG A 781 21.23 16.35 2.61
N GLY A 782 22.08 16.12 1.60
CA GLY A 782 22.63 17.17 0.73
C GLY A 782 24.00 17.69 1.14
N GLY A 783 24.61 17.11 2.18
CA GLY A 783 26.01 17.29 2.52
C GLY A 783 26.96 16.39 1.73
N PRO A 784 28.25 16.29 2.13
CA PRO A 784 29.19 15.40 1.46
C PRO A 784 28.80 13.93 1.60
N LEU A 785 29.35 13.07 0.74
CA LEU A 785 29.24 11.62 0.85
C LEU A 785 29.66 11.14 2.25
N MET A 786 29.01 10.09 2.73
CA MET A 786 29.32 9.46 4.02
C MET A 786 29.45 7.95 3.86
N ALA A 787 30.38 7.32 4.58
CA ALA A 787 30.57 5.87 4.49
C ALA A 787 29.43 5.07 5.15
N THR A 788 29.09 3.95 4.54
CA THR A 788 28.14 2.97 5.06
C THR A 788 28.89 1.71 5.50
N PRO A 789 28.63 1.17 6.71
CA PRO A 789 29.29 -0.04 7.18
C PRO A 789 28.86 -1.25 6.36
N ALA A 790 29.68 -2.30 6.38
CA ALA A 790 29.22 -3.62 5.98
C ALA A 790 28.13 -4.12 6.94
N GLY A 791 27.20 -4.89 6.40
CA GLY A 791 26.10 -5.47 7.18
C GLY A 791 25.46 -6.64 6.47
N TRP A 792 24.45 -7.22 7.11
CA TRP A 792 23.70 -8.31 6.54
C TRP A 792 22.24 -8.24 6.96
N GLN A 793 21.39 -8.81 6.12
CA GLN A 793 19.97 -8.95 6.37
C GLN A 793 19.50 -10.35 5.99
N ALA A 794 18.71 -10.96 6.86
CA ALA A 794 18.00 -12.20 6.57
C ALA A 794 16.50 -11.99 6.73
N SER A 795 15.71 -12.59 5.85
CA SER A 795 14.25 -12.64 5.98
C SER A 795 13.72 -14.04 5.74
N LEU A 796 12.61 -14.35 6.41
CA LEU A 796 11.85 -15.57 6.26
C LEU A 796 10.37 -15.22 6.17
N ASP A 797 9.75 -15.64 5.08
CA ASP A 797 8.31 -15.62 4.88
C ASP A 797 7.84 -17.07 4.85
N ALA A 798 6.93 -17.43 5.74
CA ALA A 798 6.33 -18.75 5.77
C ALA A 798 4.82 -18.59 5.79
N SER A 799 4.14 -19.19 4.83
CA SER A 799 2.70 -19.16 4.74
C SER A 799 2.13 -20.55 4.57
N ARG A 800 0.91 -20.70 5.07
CA ARG A 800 0.04 -21.81 4.76
C ARG A 800 -1.20 -21.24 4.06
N LYS A 801 -1.23 -21.40 2.75
CA LYS A 801 -2.40 -21.05 1.94
C LYS A 801 -3.35 -22.24 1.95
N HIS A 802 -4.52 -22.04 2.55
CA HIS A 802 -5.53 -23.09 2.61
C HIS A 802 -6.85 -22.60 2.03
N ALA A 803 -7.71 -23.58 1.80
CA ALA A 803 -9.08 -23.41 1.39
C ALA A 803 -9.99 -22.64 2.33
N SER A 804 -9.53 -22.41 3.56
CA SER A 804 -10.26 -21.75 4.66
C SER A 804 -9.76 -20.40 5.11
N GLY A 805 -8.51 -20.12 4.81
CA GLY A 805 -7.84 -18.91 5.18
C GLY A 805 -6.38 -19.00 4.81
N GLU A 806 -5.69 -17.91 5.05
CA GLU A 806 -4.24 -17.88 5.00
C GLU A 806 -3.72 -17.63 6.41
N PHE A 807 -2.66 -18.36 6.76
CA PHE A 807 -1.83 -18.02 7.90
C PHE A 807 -0.43 -17.77 7.39
N GLY A 808 0.08 -16.56 7.61
CA GLY A 808 1.40 -16.13 7.21
C GLY A 808 2.19 -15.60 8.39
N ILE A 809 3.48 -15.89 8.40
CA ILE A 809 4.46 -15.25 9.26
C ILE A 809 5.54 -14.67 8.36
N THR A 810 5.78 -13.38 8.52
CA THR A 810 6.92 -12.69 7.93
C THR A 810 7.84 -12.26 9.05
N GLY A 811 9.13 -12.50 8.90
CA GLY A 811 10.16 -12.10 9.86
C GLY A 811 11.44 -11.67 9.16
N GLY A 812 12.13 -10.70 9.73
CA GLY A 812 13.42 -10.24 9.24
C GLY A 812 14.32 -9.75 10.36
N TYR A 813 15.60 -9.96 10.18
CA TYR A 813 16.67 -9.46 11.04
C TYR A 813 17.76 -8.84 10.17
N ALA A 814 18.27 -7.67 10.53
CA ALA A 814 19.46 -7.08 9.95
C ALA A 814 20.40 -6.60 11.05
N SER A 815 21.70 -6.62 10.75
CA SER A 815 22.73 -6.04 11.60
C SER A 815 23.90 -5.54 10.76
N ASP A 816 24.54 -4.46 11.21
CA ASP A 816 25.73 -3.89 10.59
C ASP A 816 26.93 -3.80 11.54
N ALA A 817 28.09 -3.42 11.00
CA ALA A 817 29.35 -3.32 11.73
C ALA A 817 29.42 -2.15 12.73
N LEU A 818 28.40 -1.29 12.78
CA LEU A 818 28.25 -0.20 13.75
C LEU A 818 27.18 -0.52 14.82
N ASP A 819 26.87 -1.81 14.99
CA ASP A 819 25.85 -2.31 15.92
C ASP A 819 24.43 -1.83 15.60
N GLY A 820 24.19 -1.31 14.39
CA GLY A 820 22.85 -1.05 13.91
C GLY A 820 22.08 -2.35 13.77
N THR A 821 20.81 -2.37 14.19
CA THR A 821 19.96 -3.56 14.09
C THR A 821 18.56 -3.23 13.61
N MET A 822 17.96 -4.15 12.87
CA MET A 822 16.54 -4.09 12.51
C MET A 822 15.91 -5.44 12.76
N ILE A 823 14.86 -5.47 13.58
CA ILE A 823 14.00 -6.63 13.78
C ILE A 823 12.61 -6.25 13.33
N GLN A 824 12.03 -7.04 12.44
CA GLN A 824 10.64 -6.84 12.05
C GLN A 824 9.92 -8.17 11.90
N GLY A 825 8.65 -8.19 12.23
CA GLY A 825 7.82 -9.36 11.99
C GLY A 825 6.35 -9.03 12.04
N ALA A 826 5.57 -9.79 11.29
CA ALA A 826 4.12 -9.72 11.28
C ALA A 826 3.55 -11.14 11.19
N VAL A 827 2.40 -11.33 11.82
CA VAL A 827 1.62 -12.56 11.69
C VAL A 827 0.31 -12.17 11.04
N ARG A 828 0.00 -12.76 9.89
CA ARG A 828 -1.26 -12.54 9.19
C ARG A 828 -2.12 -13.77 9.33
N ALA A 829 -3.37 -13.57 9.74
CA ALA A 829 -4.39 -14.60 9.69
C ALA A 829 -5.60 -14.04 8.96
N SER A 830 -6.09 -14.74 7.93
CA SER A 830 -7.29 -14.38 7.19
C SER A 830 -8.20 -15.60 7.05
N GLY A 831 -9.49 -15.38 6.87
CA GLY A 831 -10.43 -16.47 6.57
C GLY A 831 -11.88 -16.05 6.56
N SER A 832 -12.69 -16.89 5.92
CA SER A 832 -14.15 -16.74 5.86
C SER A 832 -14.76 -17.46 7.06
N VAL A 833 -15.18 -16.71 8.07
CA VAL A 833 -15.59 -17.26 9.38
C VAL A 833 -17.07 -17.68 9.36
N ALA A 834 -17.88 -17.07 8.51
CA ALA A 834 -19.27 -17.45 8.23
C ALA A 834 -19.61 -17.11 6.76
N PRO A 835 -20.73 -17.63 6.20
CA PRO A 835 -21.16 -17.25 4.86
C PRO A 835 -21.29 -15.72 4.72
N GLY A 836 -20.48 -15.14 3.82
CA GLY A 836 -20.44 -13.71 3.58
C GLY A 836 -19.69 -12.89 4.63
N LEU A 837 -19.04 -13.50 5.63
CA LEU A 837 -18.19 -12.80 6.61
C LEU A 837 -16.73 -13.21 6.42
N ASP A 838 -15.94 -12.28 5.92
CA ASP A 838 -14.50 -12.38 5.76
C ASP A 838 -13.79 -11.53 6.82
N LEU A 839 -12.82 -12.11 7.50
CA LEU A 839 -12.02 -11.44 8.52
C LEU A 839 -10.53 -11.64 8.21
N TRP A 840 -9.74 -10.61 8.46
CA TRP A 840 -8.29 -10.75 8.53
C TRP A 840 -7.71 -9.87 9.64
N ILE A 841 -6.59 -10.34 10.19
CA ILE A 841 -5.87 -9.68 11.26
C ILE A 841 -4.37 -9.81 11.01
N GLU A 842 -3.63 -8.74 11.27
CA GLU A 842 -2.19 -8.62 11.06
C GLU A 842 -1.55 -7.79 12.19
N PRO A 843 -1.25 -8.38 13.35
CA PRO A 843 -0.32 -7.80 14.30
C PRO A 843 1.08 -7.78 13.72
N GLY A 844 1.79 -6.69 13.94
CA GLY A 844 3.19 -6.58 13.58
C GLY A 844 3.98 -5.71 14.54
N TYR A 845 5.28 -5.96 14.55
CA TYR A 845 6.25 -5.27 15.38
C TYR A 845 7.48 -4.95 14.55
N ARG A 846 8.03 -3.76 14.76
CA ARG A 846 9.28 -3.32 14.15
C ARG A 846 10.14 -2.62 15.20
N SER A 847 11.42 -2.96 15.19
CA SER A 847 12.47 -2.48 16.08
C SER A 847 13.62 -2.05 15.19
N VAL A 848 14.05 -0.80 15.26
CA VAL A 848 15.23 -0.30 14.56
C VAL A 848 16.12 0.37 15.60
N ASP A 849 17.37 -0.04 15.65
CA ASP A 849 18.44 0.66 16.33
C ASP A 849 19.37 1.19 15.24
N ASP A 850 19.32 2.50 14.98
CA ASP A 850 20.16 3.16 13.99
C ASP A 850 21.24 3.96 14.72
N PRO A 851 22.53 3.60 14.62
CA PRO A 851 23.59 4.30 15.34
C PRO A 851 23.86 5.71 14.80
N ARG A 852 23.34 6.06 13.60
CA ARG A 852 23.67 7.29 12.89
C ARG A 852 22.44 7.86 12.14
N GLN A 853 21.34 8.06 12.85
CA GLN A 853 20.19 8.79 12.33
C GLN A 853 20.54 10.27 12.16
N TYR A 854 20.33 10.82 10.96
CA TYR A 854 20.53 12.24 10.70
C TYR A 854 19.60 13.10 11.55
N VAL A 855 20.15 14.17 12.13
CA VAL A 855 19.43 15.14 12.95
C VAL A 855 19.33 16.49 12.25
N MET A 856 20.47 17.14 12.00
CA MET A 856 20.52 18.49 11.44
C MET A 856 21.88 18.79 10.80
N ALA A 857 21.95 19.91 10.08
CA ALA A 857 23.21 20.49 9.61
C ALA A 857 23.26 21.97 9.97
N GLU A 858 24.46 22.47 10.28
CA GLU A 858 24.69 23.86 10.67
C GLU A 858 26.00 24.39 10.10
N VAL A 859 26.06 25.70 9.82
CA VAL A 859 27.27 26.37 9.36
C VAL A 859 28.29 26.47 10.50
N GLY A 860 29.58 26.40 10.18
CA GLY A 860 30.69 26.55 11.14
C GLY A 860 31.35 25.24 11.54
N GLY A 861 31.22 24.19 10.73
CA GLY A 861 31.93 22.93 10.93
C GLY A 861 33.36 22.91 10.39
N PRO A 862 34.06 21.78 10.53
CA PRO A 862 35.42 21.59 10.03
C PRO A 862 35.53 21.80 8.52
N VAL A 863 36.74 22.17 8.06
CA VAL A 863 37.05 22.23 6.61
C VAL A 863 36.90 20.86 5.94
N ALA A 864 37.13 19.77 6.68
CA ALA A 864 36.97 18.40 6.20
C ALA A 864 35.52 18.02 5.85
N THR A 865 34.55 18.81 6.31
CA THR A 865 33.11 18.71 5.99
C THR A 865 32.60 19.99 5.31
N PHE A 866 33.50 20.68 4.59
CA PHE A 866 33.18 21.86 3.78
C PHE A 866 32.59 23.03 4.58
N GLY A 867 33.02 23.18 5.84
CA GLY A 867 32.61 24.31 6.68
C GLY A 867 31.23 24.13 7.35
N ASN A 868 30.60 22.95 7.22
CA ASN A 868 29.32 22.62 7.84
C ASN A 868 29.48 21.48 8.85
N ARG A 869 28.71 21.51 9.94
CA ARG A 869 28.55 20.40 10.87
C ARG A 869 27.36 19.58 10.43
N TYR A 870 27.53 18.27 10.33
CA TYR A 870 26.45 17.33 10.05
C TYR A 870 26.26 16.49 11.31
N VAL A 871 25.13 16.69 11.98
CA VAL A 871 24.85 16.13 13.30
C VAL A 871 23.97 14.89 13.16
N PHE A 872 24.37 13.85 13.87
CA PHE A 872 23.73 12.54 13.92
C PHE A 872 23.51 12.11 15.37
N ALA A 873 22.66 11.12 15.57
CA ALA A 873 22.43 10.49 16.86
C ALA A 873 22.08 9.01 16.68
N ALA A 874 22.31 8.23 17.73
CA ALA A 874 21.75 6.89 17.83
C ALA A 874 20.24 7.00 18.08
N LEU A 875 19.44 6.25 17.33
CA LEU A 875 17.99 6.19 17.41
C LEU A 875 17.55 4.78 17.78
N GLU A 876 16.86 4.64 18.90
CA GLU A 876 16.04 3.46 19.21
C GLU A 876 14.59 3.73 18.79
N HIS A 877 14.16 3.14 17.68
CA HIS A 877 12.80 3.25 17.16
C HIS A 877 12.06 1.93 17.34
N ARG A 878 10.84 2.02 17.88
CA ARG A 878 9.96 0.88 18.16
C ARG A 878 8.58 1.18 17.59
N GLU A 879 8.00 0.22 16.89
CA GLU A 879 6.66 0.30 16.33
C GLU A 879 5.88 -0.97 16.63
N LEU A 880 4.61 -0.79 17.01
CA LEU A 880 3.63 -1.86 17.20
C LEU A 880 2.37 -1.47 16.46
N PHE A 881 1.84 -2.38 15.65
CA PHE A 881 0.58 -2.18 14.98
C PHE A 881 -0.27 -3.45 15.01
N THR A 882 -1.58 -3.29 14.88
CA THR A 882 -2.48 -4.41 14.62
C THR A 882 -3.52 -3.99 13.62
N ARG A 883 -3.47 -4.54 12.41
CA ARG A 883 -4.46 -4.22 11.40
C ARG A 883 -5.54 -5.28 11.42
N VAL A 884 -6.79 -4.85 11.43
CA VAL A 884 -7.95 -5.73 11.39
C VAL A 884 -8.85 -5.26 10.25
N GLY A 885 -9.31 -6.19 9.43
CA GLY A 885 -10.34 -5.89 8.45
C GLY A 885 -11.47 -6.91 8.45
N LEU A 886 -12.63 -6.40 8.07
CA LEU A 886 -13.90 -7.10 8.02
C LEU A 886 -14.59 -6.79 6.71
N GLY A 887 -15.06 -7.83 6.02
CA GLY A 887 -16.01 -7.71 4.93
C GLY A 887 -17.25 -8.55 5.25
N LEU A 888 -18.42 -7.93 5.27
CA LEU A 888 -19.69 -8.60 5.54
C LEU A 888 -20.68 -8.36 4.39
N GLN A 889 -21.18 -9.45 3.84
CA GLN A 889 -22.09 -9.46 2.71
C GLN A 889 -23.48 -9.91 3.13
N LEU A 890 -24.45 -9.05 2.90
CA LEU A 890 -25.84 -9.23 3.31
C LEU A 890 -26.75 -9.42 2.09
N ARG A 891 -28.02 -9.72 2.35
CA ARG A 891 -29.03 -9.85 1.28
C ARG A 891 -29.39 -8.48 0.71
N TYR A 892 -29.97 -8.47 -0.48
CA TYR A 892 -30.48 -7.27 -1.16
C TYR A 892 -29.40 -6.23 -1.51
N GLY A 893 -28.20 -6.69 -1.89
CA GLY A 893 -27.11 -5.81 -2.34
C GLY A 893 -26.49 -4.97 -1.24
N LEU A 894 -26.63 -5.37 0.03
CA LEU A 894 -26.02 -4.69 1.17
C LEU A 894 -24.65 -5.29 1.49
N SER A 895 -23.64 -4.44 1.68
CA SER A 895 -22.29 -4.80 2.10
C SER A 895 -21.81 -3.90 3.23
N LEU A 896 -21.00 -4.45 4.13
CA LEU A 896 -20.37 -3.72 5.23
C LEU A 896 -18.88 -4.02 5.22
N GLU A 897 -18.07 -2.99 5.01
CA GLU A 897 -16.62 -3.04 5.08
C GLU A 897 -16.14 -2.33 6.34
N GLY A 898 -15.20 -2.94 7.05
CA GLY A 898 -14.64 -2.42 8.29
C GLY A 898 -13.12 -2.53 8.30
N TYR A 899 -12.46 -1.48 8.79
CA TYR A 899 -11.02 -1.44 9.01
C TYR A 899 -10.71 -0.80 10.36
N VAL A 900 -9.78 -1.39 11.11
CA VAL A 900 -9.27 -0.84 12.36
C VAL A 900 -7.76 -1.05 12.44
N GLU A 901 -7.04 -0.02 12.87
CA GLU A 901 -5.59 -0.05 13.07
C GLU A 901 -5.21 0.73 14.34
N PRO A 902 -5.03 0.05 15.48
CA PRO A 902 -4.26 0.59 16.58
C PRO A 902 -2.78 0.56 16.20
N PHE A 903 -2.12 1.69 16.40
CA PHE A 903 -0.72 1.93 16.06
C PHE A 903 -0.04 2.67 17.21
N ALA A 904 1.17 2.24 17.57
CA ALA A 904 2.02 2.93 18.51
C ALA A 904 3.46 2.95 17.98
N SER A 905 4.13 4.08 18.11
CA SER A 905 5.52 4.24 17.74
C SER A 905 6.24 5.12 18.76
N SER A 906 7.51 4.82 19.04
CA SER A 906 8.36 5.65 19.89
C SER A 906 9.77 5.70 19.33
N GLY A 907 10.38 6.87 19.37
CA GLY A 907 11.79 7.09 19.04
C GLY A 907 12.50 7.75 20.21
N ALA A 908 13.65 7.21 20.60
CA ALA A 908 14.56 7.79 21.59
C ALA A 908 15.93 8.05 20.96
N PHE A 909 16.40 9.29 21.08
CA PHE A 909 17.66 9.76 20.50
C PHE A 909 18.72 9.90 21.60
N ALA A 910 19.91 9.37 21.33
CA ALA A 910 21.04 9.43 22.25
C ALA A 910 22.37 9.50 21.49
N GLY A 911 23.48 9.71 22.22
CA GLY A 911 24.83 9.62 21.63
C GLY A 911 25.07 10.61 20.48
N PHE A 912 24.57 11.84 20.61
CA PHE A 912 24.72 12.88 19.58
C PHE A 912 26.19 13.10 19.20
N GLY A 913 26.46 13.24 17.92
CA GLY A 913 27.80 13.52 17.40
C GLY A 913 27.78 14.12 16.01
N GLU A 914 28.95 14.49 15.50
CA GLU A 914 29.11 15.06 14.15
C GLU A 914 29.99 14.22 13.24
N LEU A 915 29.75 14.32 11.93
CA LEU A 915 30.63 13.75 10.92
C LEU A 915 32.02 14.42 10.97
N THR A 916 33.06 13.61 11.05
CA THR A 916 34.44 14.09 11.21
C THR A 916 35.08 14.60 9.91
N ALA A 917 34.76 13.96 8.79
CA ALA A 917 35.23 14.32 7.45
C ALA A 917 34.29 13.74 6.39
N ALA A 918 34.33 14.29 5.17
CA ALA A 918 33.70 13.64 4.03
C ALA A 918 34.16 12.18 3.88
N GLN A 919 33.21 11.29 3.58
CA GLN A 919 33.37 9.84 3.45
C GLN A 919 33.82 9.13 4.74
N ALA A 920 33.87 9.81 5.88
CA ALA A 920 34.14 9.14 7.15
C ALA A 920 32.98 8.23 7.56
N ASN A 921 33.31 7.15 8.26
CA ASN A 921 32.33 6.24 8.85
C ASN A 921 32.00 6.63 10.30
N ASP A 922 32.99 7.15 11.03
CA ASP A 922 32.88 7.44 12.45
C ASP A 922 32.39 8.87 12.74
N LEU A 923 31.65 9.00 13.84
CA LEU A 923 31.18 10.26 14.38
C LEU A 923 32.08 10.73 15.53
N LEU A 924 32.28 12.04 15.64
CA LEU A 924 32.79 12.67 16.84
C LEU A 924 31.63 12.88 17.83
N VAL A 925 31.53 12.02 18.83
CA VAL A 925 30.46 12.06 19.84
C VAL A 925 30.63 13.25 20.78
N TYR A 926 29.57 14.04 20.98
CA TYR A 926 29.56 15.18 21.88
C TYR A 926 29.64 14.76 23.35
N GLY A 927 30.21 15.62 24.19
CA GLY A 927 30.56 15.27 25.58
C GLY A 927 31.87 14.51 25.70
N THR A 928 32.54 14.23 24.57
CA THR A 928 33.89 13.67 24.51
C THR A 928 34.86 14.67 23.87
N ASN A 929 36.18 14.42 23.99
CA ASN A 929 37.22 15.16 23.28
C ASN A 929 37.15 16.71 23.44
N GLY A 930 36.76 17.18 24.63
CA GLY A 930 36.69 18.61 24.94
C GLY A 930 35.41 19.32 24.50
N THR A 931 34.45 18.60 23.91
CA THR A 931 33.09 19.10 23.67
C THR A 931 32.21 18.87 24.90
N THR A 932 31.18 19.70 25.08
CA THR A 932 30.17 19.48 26.12
C THR A 932 28.77 19.44 25.52
N ILE A 933 27.90 18.60 26.08
CA ILE A 933 26.48 18.54 25.76
C ILE A 933 25.70 18.58 27.05
N THR A 934 24.69 19.44 27.15
CA THR A 934 23.87 19.62 28.35
C THR A 934 22.39 19.65 27.98
N SER A 935 21.62 18.76 28.59
CA SER A 935 20.17 18.70 28.42
C SER A 935 19.49 19.87 29.14
N GLN A 936 18.60 20.56 28.43
CA GLN A 936 17.80 21.66 28.94
C GLN A 936 16.43 21.16 29.44
N PRO A 937 15.71 21.96 30.27
CA PRO A 937 14.41 21.55 30.81
C PRO A 937 13.33 21.19 29.77
N GLY A 938 13.46 21.66 28.52
CA GLY A 938 12.56 21.33 27.41
C GLY A 938 12.97 20.13 26.55
N GLY A 939 14.02 19.39 26.94
CA GLY A 939 14.56 18.24 26.17
C GLY A 939 15.57 18.61 25.08
N GLU A 940 15.70 19.91 24.77
CA GLU A 940 16.73 20.43 23.88
C GLU A 940 18.14 20.16 24.44
N GLN A 941 19.11 19.92 23.57
CA GLN A 941 20.50 19.72 23.97
C GLN A 941 21.33 20.93 23.56
N LEU A 942 21.93 21.61 24.54
CA LEU A 942 22.91 22.66 24.29
C LEU A 942 24.28 22.02 24.11
N VAL A 943 24.90 22.24 22.95
CA VAL A 943 26.22 21.71 22.61
C VAL A 943 27.23 22.86 22.57
N ASP A 944 28.39 22.65 23.18
CA ASP A 944 29.59 23.47 22.99
C ASP A 944 30.66 22.61 22.32
N ALA A 945 30.89 22.86 21.04
CA ALA A 945 31.85 22.15 20.20
C ALA A 945 33.08 23.02 19.97
N GLY A 946 33.92 23.18 21.00
CA GLY A 946 35.19 23.90 20.88
C GLY A 946 35.06 25.42 20.73
N GLY A 947 34.11 26.04 21.45
CA GLY A 947 33.88 27.48 21.44
C GLY A 947 32.78 27.96 20.48
N SER A 948 32.08 27.04 19.82
CA SER A 948 30.88 27.31 19.04
C SER A 948 29.70 26.57 19.68
N GLN A 949 28.68 27.36 20.05
CA GLN A 949 27.49 26.86 20.74
C GLN A 949 26.31 26.81 19.79
N PHE A 950 25.54 25.73 19.88
CA PHE A 950 24.30 25.54 19.16
C PHE A 950 23.36 24.61 19.92
N THR A 951 22.09 24.59 19.51
CA THR A 951 21.04 23.82 20.18
C THR A 951 20.51 22.75 19.24
N ILE A 952 20.47 21.51 19.74
CA ILE A 952 19.75 20.40 19.09
C ILE A 952 18.34 20.37 19.68
N PRO A 953 17.28 20.34 18.85
CA PRO A 953 15.91 20.32 19.34
C PRO A 953 15.60 19.02 20.11
N ALA A 954 14.52 19.01 20.90
CA ALA A 954 14.00 17.79 21.49
C ALA A 954 13.45 16.87 20.38
N LEU A 955 14.01 15.67 20.24
CA LEU A 955 13.68 14.73 19.16
C LEU A 955 12.87 13.52 19.62
N ASP A 956 12.90 13.20 20.92
CA ASP A 956 12.22 12.02 21.45
C ASP A 956 10.71 12.14 21.29
N PHE A 957 10.11 11.11 20.69
CA PHE A 957 8.69 11.12 20.39
C PHE A 957 8.01 9.85 20.86
N ALA A 958 6.73 9.99 21.18
CA ALA A 958 5.79 8.90 21.30
C ALA A 958 4.53 9.24 20.49
N VAL A 959 4.21 8.39 19.51
CA VAL A 959 3.02 8.49 18.68
C VAL A 959 2.08 7.36 19.05
N ARG A 960 0.82 7.68 19.32
CA ARG A 960 -0.27 6.72 19.41
C ARG A 960 -1.33 7.12 18.40
N SER A 961 -1.76 6.17 17.57
CA SER A 961 -2.79 6.39 16.57
C SER A 961 -3.81 5.27 16.62
N PHE A 962 -5.07 5.64 16.45
CA PHE A 962 -6.17 4.71 16.24
C PHE A 962 -6.92 5.18 15.01
N ARG A 963 -6.84 4.39 13.94
CA ARG A 963 -7.59 4.61 12.71
C ARG A 963 -8.71 3.59 12.63
N SER A 964 -9.91 4.04 12.29
CA SER A 964 -11.01 3.16 11.97
C SER A 964 -11.86 3.73 10.84
N GLN A 965 -12.38 2.82 10.03
CA GLN A 965 -13.29 3.13 8.95
C GLN A 965 -14.35 2.05 8.89
N VAL A 966 -15.61 2.47 8.74
CA VAL A 966 -16.74 1.59 8.49
C VAL A 966 -17.52 2.15 7.32
N ALA A 967 -17.73 1.34 6.29
CA ALA A 967 -18.50 1.71 5.11
C ALA A 967 -19.64 0.73 4.89
N LEU A 968 -20.86 1.26 4.76
CA LEU A 968 -22.05 0.52 4.37
C LEU A 968 -22.34 0.83 2.90
N GLY A 969 -22.20 -0.20 2.06
CA GLY A 969 -22.58 -0.16 0.66
C GLY A 969 -23.99 -0.72 0.45
N TRP A 970 -24.75 -0.10 -0.45
CA TRP A 970 -26.04 -0.61 -0.89
C TRP A 970 -26.21 -0.46 -2.40
N VAL A 971 -26.54 -1.55 -3.06
CA VAL A 971 -26.84 -1.61 -4.50
C VAL A 971 -28.35 -1.94 -4.67
N PRO A 972 -29.24 -0.92 -4.60
CA PRO A 972 -30.69 -1.11 -4.67
C PRO A 972 -31.18 -1.63 -6.03
N LEU A 973 -30.45 -1.34 -7.09
CA LEU A 973 -30.74 -1.65 -8.50
C LEU A 973 -29.42 -2.02 -9.17
N GLN A 974 -29.45 -2.79 -10.27
CA GLN A 974 -28.25 -3.21 -11.01
C GLN A 974 -27.32 -2.04 -11.43
N SER A 975 -27.79 -0.79 -11.45
CA SER A 975 -27.04 0.37 -11.96
C SER A 975 -26.79 1.49 -10.95
N ALA A 976 -27.13 1.35 -9.66
CA ALA A 976 -26.96 2.44 -8.69
C ALA A 976 -26.29 1.97 -7.40
N LYS A 977 -25.36 2.78 -6.87
CA LYS A 977 -24.65 2.51 -5.61
C LYS A 977 -24.86 3.64 -4.60
N VAL A 978 -25.12 3.26 -3.35
CA VAL A 978 -25.15 4.18 -2.20
C VAL A 978 -24.07 3.74 -1.23
N THR A 979 -23.19 4.66 -0.83
CA THR A 979 -22.14 4.40 0.16
C THR A 979 -22.27 5.38 1.32
N LEU A 980 -22.39 4.84 2.52
CA LEU A 980 -22.35 5.61 3.77
C LEU A 980 -21.09 5.23 4.53
N ALA A 981 -20.22 6.19 4.81
CA ALA A 981 -18.98 5.93 5.52
C ALA A 981 -18.85 6.73 6.82
N TRP A 982 -18.31 6.07 7.82
CA TRP A 982 -17.86 6.69 9.05
C TRP A 982 -16.35 6.52 9.15
N LEU A 983 -15.66 7.65 9.29
CA LEU A 983 -14.21 7.73 9.32
C LEU A 983 -13.74 8.30 10.66
N GLN A 984 -12.78 7.66 11.29
CA GLN A 984 -12.16 8.14 12.51
C GLN A 984 -10.64 7.98 12.40
N GLY A 985 -9.94 9.10 12.50
CA GLY A 985 -8.50 9.14 12.67
C GLY A 985 -8.17 9.89 13.95
N ARG A 986 -7.74 9.19 15.00
CA ARG A 986 -7.19 9.82 16.21
C ARG A 986 -5.70 9.55 16.26
N ALA A 987 -4.90 10.59 16.38
CA ALA A 987 -3.48 10.50 16.62
C ALA A 987 -3.11 11.47 17.75
N SER A 988 -2.23 11.04 18.65
CA SER A 988 -1.55 11.89 19.60
C SER A 988 -0.06 11.77 19.35
N LEU A 989 0.58 12.91 19.10
CA LEU A 989 2.03 13.04 19.17
C LEU A 989 2.34 13.69 20.51
N THR A 990 3.16 13.03 21.32
CA THR A 990 3.68 13.61 22.56
C THR A 990 5.19 13.65 22.43
N ASN A 991 5.76 14.85 22.46
CA ASN A 991 7.19 14.98 22.74
C ASN A 991 7.39 14.51 24.19
N GLN A 992 8.35 13.62 24.44
CA GLN A 992 8.50 13.00 25.77
C GLN A 992 8.77 14.01 26.91
N TYR A 993 9.05 15.26 26.56
CA TYR A 993 9.32 16.38 27.47
C TYR A 993 8.09 17.29 27.73
N GLU A 994 6.94 17.01 27.13
CA GLU A 994 5.67 17.75 27.33
C GLU A 994 4.62 16.99 28.19
N ALA A 995 5.00 15.96 28.93
CA ALA A 995 4.10 15.35 29.92
C ALA A 995 4.19 16.08 31.29
N PRO A 996 3.07 16.50 31.90
CA PRO A 996 3.07 17.12 33.23
C PRO A 996 3.47 16.17 34.37
#